data_AF-A0AA96EKQ1-F1
#
_entry.id   AF-A0AA96EKQ1-F1
#
_cell.length_a   1.000
_cell.length_b   1.000
_cell.length_c   1.000
_cell.angle_alpha   90.00
_cell.angle_beta   90.00
_cell.angle_gamma   90.00
#
_symmetry.space_group_name_H-M   'P 1'
#
loop_
_entity.id
_entity.type
_entity.pdbx_description
1 polymer ?
#
loop_
_entity_poly.entity_id
_entity_poly.type
_entity_poly.pdbx_seq_one_letter_code
_entity_poly.pdbx_strand_id
1 'polypeptide(L)'
;MPPSKPGKAAAAHDPHAEREAQRYERPIPSREAILALLAERGELLTEARIAEALQLHDEYDLHALRKRLGAMVRDGQLLLGRRGGYAPTNKLDLIPGQVIANAEGYGFLRPDNGEDDLYLSPQQMRQVLHGDRALVSVVGLDRRGRKQGAIVEVLQRRSPRLVGRVVVENGVTMVVPDDRRLHQDILVKPGQEQGARNGQIVVAEITDPPTPYRGPMGSILAVLGERLEPSLLVEMAIASYDLPREWPADVIRAAEQVEPKVTAAEREGRVDLRALPLVTIDGADARDFDDAVYAEPKRGGGYRLVVAIADVSHYVRVDSALDREGYERSTSTYFPGFVVPMLPETLSNGICSLNPKVERLCMVCDMTVDTEGEVTRSKFYSAVMYSHARCTYDRVWQAIGLNDPDARQELADVLPQLENLHGLYKLLAAQRRRRGAIDFETPEVKFRLDNTGDVVSMGATQRNDAHKLIEECMIAANVQAAKFLEKKRIPALFRAHEPPPEEKYEDVQQFLREFKLRMPPLEDVTPGDFADLLRMVQDRPERELVQSVLLRAQSLAAYQPENRGHFGLALDAYAHFTSPIRRYPDLLVHRAIRYALEGGKPADYVYSPGKMAAMAVHCSQRERRAEEAERDVDERFKCAWMSKHVGSEFEGTVTGVTSFGLFVELTESKVSGLVHISQLSNDYYHFDPIRHLLKGERSGAQFRLGDHVRVQVLRASLEDRKIDFRLVNKGEASAPPPRPARAYDYAQAGERYSLPKLPRVQGHNPASARDNARDAAPPSRKAGGAKAKTTGGARPPQGKGGAPGKGGRASGKPRPGKGKGKR
;
A
#
# COMPACT_ATOMS: atom_id res chain seq x y z
N MET A 1 -69.27 10.97 -24.46
CA MET A 1 -68.77 9.58 -24.47
C MET A 1 -68.46 9.17 -23.03
N PRO A 2 -68.51 7.87 -22.68
CA PRO A 2 -68.17 7.39 -21.34
C PRO A 2 -66.66 7.49 -21.06
N PRO A 3 -66.22 7.51 -19.78
CA PRO A 3 -64.80 7.43 -19.45
C PRO A 3 -64.18 6.09 -19.87
N SER A 4 -62.97 6.14 -20.43
CA SER A 4 -62.20 4.96 -20.80
C SER A 4 -61.77 4.17 -19.56
N LYS A 5 -61.94 2.84 -19.60
CA LYS A 5 -61.44 1.94 -18.55
C LYS A 5 -59.91 2.07 -18.41
N PRO A 6 -59.34 1.99 -17.20
CA PRO A 6 -57.91 1.83 -17.04
C PRO A 6 -57.47 0.51 -17.70
N GLY A 7 -56.41 0.56 -18.52
CA GLY A 7 -55.82 -0.64 -19.08
C GLY A 7 -55.19 -1.50 -17.98
N LYS A 8 -55.30 -2.83 -18.09
CA LYS A 8 -54.43 -3.72 -17.32
C LYS A 8 -52.99 -3.44 -17.74
N ALA A 9 -52.13 -3.08 -16.80
CA ALA A 9 -50.70 -3.14 -17.04
C ALA A 9 -50.33 -4.61 -17.35
N ALA A 10 -49.48 -4.82 -18.36
CA ALA A 10 -48.78 -6.09 -18.48
C ALA A 10 -47.90 -6.28 -17.25
N ALA A 11 -47.72 -7.52 -16.80
CA ALA A 11 -46.66 -7.82 -15.83
C ALA A 11 -45.32 -7.51 -16.51
N ALA A 12 -44.45 -6.74 -15.84
CA ALA A 12 -43.14 -6.39 -16.39
C ALA A 12 -42.36 -7.67 -16.69
N HIS A 13 -42.03 -7.90 -17.96
CA HIS A 13 -41.29 -9.09 -18.37
C HIS A 13 -39.86 -8.99 -17.86
N ASP A 14 -39.56 -9.72 -16.78
CA ASP A 14 -38.21 -9.82 -16.24
C ASP A 14 -37.34 -10.68 -17.17
N PRO A 15 -36.36 -10.10 -17.90
CA PRO A 15 -35.52 -10.83 -18.85
C PRO A 15 -34.55 -11.79 -18.14
N HIS A 16 -34.54 -11.79 -16.80
CA HIS A 16 -33.66 -12.56 -15.95
C HIS A 16 -34.41 -13.37 -14.88
N ALA A 17 -35.73 -13.57 -15.04
CA ALA A 17 -36.53 -14.39 -14.13
C ALA A 17 -35.91 -15.79 -13.89
N GLU A 18 -35.46 -16.45 -14.96
CA GLU A 18 -34.79 -17.76 -14.91
C GLU A 18 -33.45 -17.71 -14.15
N ARG A 19 -32.70 -16.61 -14.28
CA ARG A 19 -31.43 -16.36 -13.58
C ARG A 19 -31.63 -16.16 -12.08
N GLU A 20 -32.71 -15.49 -11.69
CA GLU A 20 -33.06 -15.32 -10.28
C GLU A 20 -33.63 -16.62 -9.68
N ALA A 21 -34.43 -17.37 -10.45
CA ALA A 21 -34.95 -18.69 -10.05
C ALA A 21 -33.86 -19.75 -9.83
N GLN A 22 -32.74 -19.66 -10.55
CA GLN A 22 -31.55 -20.50 -10.30
C GLN A 22 -30.76 -20.11 -9.04
N ARG A 23 -31.07 -18.98 -8.39
CA ARG A 23 -30.31 -18.42 -7.24
C ARG A 23 -31.08 -18.42 -5.92
N TYR A 24 -32.40 -18.51 -5.95
CA TYR A 24 -33.26 -18.39 -4.77
C TYR A 24 -34.47 -19.32 -4.89
N GLU A 25 -34.78 -20.08 -3.82
CA GLU A 25 -35.96 -20.97 -3.75
C GLU A 25 -37.29 -20.21 -3.93
N ARG A 26 -37.31 -18.91 -3.57
CA ARG A 26 -38.33 -17.93 -3.94
C ARG A 26 -37.65 -16.74 -4.62
N PRO A 27 -37.65 -16.66 -5.96
CA PRO A 27 -37.04 -15.56 -6.69
C PRO A 27 -37.98 -14.35 -6.74
N ILE A 28 -37.50 -13.21 -6.23
CA ILE A 28 -38.10 -11.91 -6.54
C ILE A 28 -37.51 -11.31 -7.83
N PRO A 29 -38.22 -10.43 -8.55
CA PRO A 29 -37.76 -9.85 -9.81
C PRO A 29 -36.37 -9.21 -9.74
N SER A 30 -35.65 -9.33 -10.85
CA SER A 30 -34.25 -8.90 -11.03
C SER A 30 -34.07 -7.39 -10.78
N ARG A 31 -32.82 -6.97 -10.51
CA ARG A 31 -32.48 -5.54 -10.39
C ARG A 31 -32.83 -4.80 -11.67
N GLU A 32 -32.60 -5.48 -12.79
CA GLU A 32 -32.84 -5.04 -14.15
C GLU A 32 -34.35 -4.88 -14.42
N ALA A 33 -35.19 -5.82 -13.96
CA ALA A 33 -36.65 -5.69 -14.03
C ALA A 33 -37.20 -4.55 -13.16
N ILE A 34 -36.64 -4.34 -11.96
CA ILE A 34 -36.99 -3.20 -11.09
C ILE A 34 -36.61 -1.87 -11.77
N LEU A 35 -35.42 -1.78 -12.36
CA LEU A 35 -34.98 -0.61 -13.13
C LEU A 35 -35.84 -0.37 -14.38
N ALA A 36 -36.19 -1.43 -15.11
CA ALA A 36 -37.04 -1.36 -16.29
C ALA A 36 -38.46 -0.88 -15.94
N LEU A 37 -39.09 -1.44 -14.90
CA LEU A 37 -40.40 -1.02 -14.40
C LEU A 37 -40.40 0.47 -14.03
N LEU A 38 -39.40 0.93 -13.27
CA LEU A 38 -39.29 2.33 -12.86
C LEU A 38 -38.99 3.25 -14.07
N ALA A 39 -38.21 2.78 -15.04
CA ALA A 39 -37.93 3.51 -16.26
C ALA A 39 -39.15 3.62 -17.18
N GLU A 40 -39.95 2.56 -17.34
CA GLU A 40 -41.20 2.55 -18.12
C GLU A 40 -42.24 3.49 -17.49
N ARG A 41 -42.41 3.41 -16.16
CA ARG A 41 -43.43 4.18 -15.43
C ARG A 41 -43.14 5.68 -15.38
N GLY A 42 -41.86 6.08 -15.37
CA GLY A 42 -41.46 7.49 -15.42
C GLY A 42 -41.85 8.32 -14.19
N GLU A 43 -42.23 7.68 -13.09
CA GLU A 43 -42.65 8.32 -11.84
C GLU A 43 -41.98 7.66 -10.62
N LEU A 44 -41.94 8.38 -9.49
CA LEU A 44 -41.42 7.87 -8.21
C LEU A 44 -42.40 6.85 -7.61
N LEU A 45 -42.07 5.56 -7.66
CA LEU A 45 -42.88 4.50 -7.04
C LEU A 45 -42.39 4.19 -5.62
N THR A 46 -43.31 4.13 -4.65
CA THR A 46 -42.99 3.67 -3.28
C THR A 46 -42.79 2.15 -3.24
N GLU A 47 -42.15 1.63 -2.20
CA GLU A 47 -41.96 0.17 -2.00
C GLU A 47 -43.26 -0.62 -2.22
N ALA A 48 -44.38 -0.13 -1.68
CA ALA A 48 -45.70 -0.74 -1.86
C ALA A 48 -46.19 -0.70 -3.32
N ARG A 49 -45.99 0.41 -4.06
CA ARG A 49 -46.35 0.51 -5.49
C ARG A 49 -45.45 -0.33 -6.40
N ILE A 50 -44.19 -0.53 -6.00
CA ILE A 50 -43.27 -1.45 -6.68
C ILE A 50 -43.72 -2.90 -6.45
N ALA A 51 -44.01 -3.28 -5.20
CA ALA A 51 -44.53 -4.60 -4.86
C ALA A 51 -45.86 -4.90 -5.59
N GLU A 52 -46.81 -3.96 -5.59
CA GLU A 52 -48.08 -4.06 -6.31
C GLU A 52 -47.87 -4.27 -7.82
N ALA A 53 -47.00 -3.45 -8.44
CA ALA A 53 -46.70 -3.55 -9.87
C ALA A 53 -45.93 -4.83 -10.25
N LEU A 54 -45.20 -5.42 -9.32
CA LEU A 54 -44.48 -6.70 -9.45
C LEU A 54 -45.29 -7.91 -8.94
N GLN A 55 -46.54 -7.71 -8.48
CA GLN A 55 -47.43 -8.74 -7.93
C GLN A 55 -46.87 -9.49 -6.71
N LEU A 56 -46.02 -8.82 -5.92
CA LEU A 56 -45.46 -9.34 -4.66
C LEU A 56 -46.42 -8.99 -3.51
N HIS A 57 -46.86 -10.01 -2.76
CA HIS A 57 -48.01 -9.88 -1.85
C HIS A 57 -47.80 -10.44 -0.44
N ASP A 58 -46.80 -11.29 -0.21
CA ASP A 58 -46.52 -11.86 1.11
C ASP A 58 -45.26 -11.28 1.77
N GLU A 59 -45.15 -11.45 3.09
CA GLU A 59 -44.12 -10.78 3.91
C GLU A 59 -42.68 -11.16 3.54
N TYR A 60 -42.45 -12.38 3.02
CA TYR A 60 -41.12 -12.82 2.60
C TYR A 60 -40.65 -12.03 1.37
N ASP A 61 -41.49 -11.99 0.33
CA ASP A 61 -41.19 -11.31 -0.93
C ASP A 61 -41.08 -9.78 -0.73
N LEU A 62 -41.91 -9.20 0.14
CA LEU A 62 -41.80 -7.80 0.56
C LEU A 62 -40.48 -7.51 1.31
N HIS A 63 -40.06 -8.38 2.22
CA HIS A 63 -38.80 -8.24 2.94
C HIS A 63 -37.57 -8.41 2.03
N ALA A 64 -37.64 -9.36 1.07
CA ALA A 64 -36.64 -9.55 0.04
C ALA A 64 -36.55 -8.32 -0.89
N LEU A 65 -37.69 -7.77 -1.32
CA LEU A 65 -37.75 -6.56 -2.14
C LEU A 65 -37.11 -5.37 -1.41
N ARG A 66 -37.46 -5.14 -0.14
CA ARG A 66 -36.87 -4.07 0.69
C ARG A 66 -35.34 -4.21 0.82
N LYS A 67 -34.83 -5.44 1.00
CA LYS A 67 -33.38 -5.73 0.98
C LYS A 67 -32.74 -5.45 -0.38
N ARG A 68 -33.40 -5.81 -1.48
CA ARG A 68 -32.93 -5.59 -2.86
C ARG A 68 -32.90 -4.10 -3.22
N LEU A 69 -33.98 -3.38 -2.96
CA LEU A 69 -34.05 -1.92 -3.12
C LEU A 69 -32.99 -1.20 -2.26
N GLY A 70 -32.84 -1.59 -1.00
CA GLY A 70 -31.82 -1.03 -0.11
C GLY A 70 -30.38 -1.29 -0.56
N ALA A 71 -30.12 -2.41 -1.26
CA ALA A 71 -28.83 -2.64 -1.92
C ALA A 71 -28.67 -1.74 -3.16
N MET A 72 -29.68 -1.70 -4.04
CA MET A 72 -29.65 -0.87 -5.26
C MET A 72 -29.47 0.63 -4.97
N VAL A 73 -29.96 1.13 -3.82
CA VAL A 73 -29.69 2.51 -3.37
C VAL A 73 -28.22 2.70 -2.96
N ARG A 74 -27.66 1.83 -2.11
CA ARG A 74 -26.22 1.91 -1.74
C ARG A 74 -25.31 1.80 -2.95
N ASP A 75 -25.66 0.93 -3.89
CA ASP A 75 -24.89 0.68 -5.10
C ASP A 75 -24.98 1.87 -6.09
N GLY A 76 -25.88 2.84 -5.88
CA GLY A 76 -26.05 4.02 -6.73
C GLY A 76 -26.93 3.79 -7.97
N GLN A 77 -27.70 2.70 -8.00
CA GLN A 77 -28.62 2.36 -9.09
C GLN A 77 -30.00 3.00 -8.92
N LEU A 78 -30.42 3.25 -7.67
CA LEU A 78 -31.66 3.92 -7.31
C LEU A 78 -31.41 5.10 -6.37
N LEU A 79 -32.24 6.14 -6.48
CA LEU A 79 -32.44 7.15 -5.43
C LEU A 79 -33.71 6.87 -4.64
N LEU A 80 -33.71 7.19 -3.34
CA LEU A 80 -34.89 7.14 -2.47
C LEU A 80 -35.33 8.56 -2.10
N GLY A 81 -36.35 9.08 -2.80
CA GLY A 81 -36.91 10.40 -2.55
C GLY A 81 -37.57 10.51 -1.17
N ARG A 82 -37.57 11.73 -0.59
CA ARG A 82 -38.06 12.04 0.77
C ARG A 82 -39.52 11.66 1.11
N ARG A 83 -40.30 11.17 0.14
CA ARG A 83 -41.66 10.63 0.31
C ARG A 83 -41.72 9.09 0.20
N GLY A 84 -40.57 8.40 0.29
CA GLY A 84 -40.47 6.94 0.24
C GLY A 84 -40.57 6.33 -1.17
N GLY A 85 -40.40 7.13 -2.22
CA GLY A 85 -40.48 6.72 -3.63
C GLY A 85 -39.10 6.58 -4.28
N TYR A 86 -38.90 5.54 -5.07
CA TYR A 86 -37.64 5.22 -5.75
C TYR A 86 -37.62 5.70 -7.20
N ALA A 87 -36.45 6.09 -7.71
CA ALA A 87 -36.20 6.39 -9.14
C ALA A 87 -34.84 5.85 -9.61
N PRO A 88 -34.68 5.49 -10.90
CA PRO A 88 -33.38 5.13 -11.48
C PRO A 88 -32.46 6.34 -11.59
N THR A 89 -31.18 6.18 -11.23
CA THR A 89 -30.18 7.27 -11.30
C THR A 89 -29.84 7.67 -12.73
N ASN A 90 -29.85 6.72 -13.67
CA ASN A 90 -29.59 6.95 -15.09
C ASN A 90 -30.69 7.75 -15.83
N LYS A 91 -31.87 7.96 -15.23
CA LYS A 91 -32.91 8.87 -15.74
C LYS A 91 -32.85 10.28 -15.16
N LEU A 92 -31.81 10.59 -14.40
CA LEU A 92 -31.62 11.87 -13.70
C LEU A 92 -30.24 12.49 -14.00
N ASP A 93 -29.49 11.94 -14.97
CA ASP A 93 -28.13 12.32 -15.36
C ASP A 93 -27.15 12.35 -14.16
N LEU A 94 -27.25 11.33 -13.30
CA LEU A 94 -26.50 11.22 -12.05
C LEU A 94 -25.38 10.19 -12.12
N ILE A 95 -24.16 10.67 -11.86
CA ILE A 95 -22.93 9.88 -11.91
C ILE A 95 -22.52 9.53 -10.46
N PRO A 96 -22.45 8.23 -10.09
CA PRO A 96 -21.88 7.80 -8.83
C PRO A 96 -20.35 7.74 -8.92
N GLY A 97 -19.66 8.07 -7.84
CA GLY A 97 -18.20 8.08 -7.83
C GLY A 97 -17.56 8.46 -6.49
N GLN A 98 -16.23 8.42 -6.43
CA GLN A 98 -15.45 8.72 -5.21
C GLN A 98 -14.96 10.17 -5.18
N VAL A 99 -15.08 10.84 -4.02
CA VAL A 99 -14.69 12.23 -3.81
C VAL A 99 -13.18 12.36 -3.54
N ILE A 100 -12.48 12.98 -4.47
CA ILE A 100 -11.04 13.29 -4.40
C ILE A 100 -10.87 14.77 -4.08
N ALA A 101 -10.69 15.10 -2.80
CA ALA A 101 -10.52 16.48 -2.37
C ALA A 101 -9.09 16.99 -2.63
N ASN A 102 -8.95 18.31 -2.83
CA ASN A 102 -7.68 19.01 -2.94
C ASN A 102 -7.45 19.90 -1.70
N ALA A 103 -6.20 20.16 -1.34
CA ALA A 103 -5.83 21.01 -0.21
C ALA A 103 -6.24 22.49 -0.39
N GLU A 104 -6.47 22.95 -1.62
CA GLU A 104 -7.06 24.27 -1.92
C GLU A 104 -8.60 24.31 -1.73
N GLY A 105 -9.21 23.24 -1.21
CA GLY A 105 -10.63 23.19 -0.83
C GLY A 105 -11.62 22.93 -1.97
N TYR A 106 -11.16 22.84 -3.22
CA TYR A 106 -11.94 22.20 -4.29
C TYR A 106 -11.72 20.68 -4.29
N GLY A 107 -12.36 19.96 -5.20
CA GLY A 107 -12.09 18.55 -5.40
C GLY A 107 -12.57 18.05 -6.75
N PHE A 108 -12.64 16.74 -6.88
CA PHE A 108 -13.19 16.03 -8.01
C PHE A 108 -14.09 14.89 -7.54
N LEU A 109 -14.98 14.42 -8.40
CA LEU A 109 -15.58 13.10 -8.30
C LEU A 109 -14.96 12.21 -9.38
N ARG A 110 -14.38 11.07 -9.00
CA ARG A 110 -14.00 10.02 -9.92
C ARG A 110 -15.18 9.09 -10.21
N PRO A 111 -15.73 9.05 -11.43
CA PRO A 111 -16.85 8.17 -11.78
C PRO A 111 -16.54 6.69 -11.56
N ASP A 112 -17.51 5.92 -11.06
CA ASP A 112 -17.40 4.47 -10.94
C ASP A 112 -17.32 3.74 -12.30
N ASN A 113 -17.70 4.41 -13.40
CA ASN A 113 -17.67 3.88 -14.77
C ASN A 113 -16.37 4.19 -15.54
N GLY A 114 -15.42 4.92 -14.95
CA GLY A 114 -14.15 5.28 -15.60
C GLY A 114 -14.20 6.47 -16.57
N GLU A 115 -15.28 7.25 -16.60
CA GLU A 115 -15.28 8.57 -17.26
C GLU A 115 -14.35 9.59 -16.56
N ASP A 116 -14.10 10.74 -17.23
CA ASP A 116 -13.31 11.85 -16.68
C ASP A 116 -13.75 12.30 -15.28
N ASP A 117 -12.78 12.60 -14.41
CA ASP A 117 -12.99 13.17 -13.07
C ASP A 117 -13.78 14.51 -13.15
N LEU A 118 -15.01 14.56 -12.62
CA LEU A 118 -15.86 15.77 -12.59
C LEU A 118 -15.30 16.78 -11.58
N TYR A 119 -15.19 18.06 -11.94
CA TYR A 119 -14.77 19.11 -11.03
C TYR A 119 -15.84 19.47 -9.99
N LEU A 120 -15.48 19.42 -8.69
CA LEU A 120 -16.32 19.84 -7.57
C LEU A 120 -15.80 21.17 -6.98
N SER A 121 -16.66 22.19 -6.97
CA SER A 121 -16.29 23.52 -6.46
C SER A 121 -16.14 23.54 -4.93
N PRO A 122 -15.41 24.51 -4.33
CA PRO A 122 -15.28 24.65 -2.89
C PRO A 122 -16.60 24.86 -2.12
N GLN A 123 -17.70 25.18 -2.81
CA GLN A 123 -19.04 25.21 -2.21
C GLN A 123 -19.63 23.80 -2.08
N GLN A 124 -19.41 22.94 -3.08
CA GLN A 124 -19.84 21.53 -3.04
C GLN A 124 -19.05 20.74 -2.01
N MET A 125 -17.72 20.95 -1.98
CA MET A 125 -16.80 20.24 -1.08
C MET A 125 -17.11 20.44 0.42
N ARG A 126 -17.86 21.48 0.81
CA ARG A 126 -18.35 21.63 2.20
C ARG A 126 -19.22 20.47 2.68
N GLN A 127 -19.88 19.75 1.77
CA GLN A 127 -20.83 18.69 2.10
C GLN A 127 -20.18 17.31 2.29
N VAL A 128 -18.92 17.15 1.89
CA VAL A 128 -18.22 15.87 1.72
C VAL A 128 -16.78 15.94 2.22
N LEU A 129 -16.20 14.79 2.51
CA LEU A 129 -14.79 14.65 2.82
C LEU A 129 -14.07 13.82 1.74
N HIS A 130 -12.75 13.86 1.74
CA HIS A 130 -11.97 12.99 0.88
C HIS A 130 -12.28 11.50 1.18
N GLY A 131 -12.61 10.74 0.15
CA GLY A 131 -12.92 9.31 0.25
C GLY A 131 -14.40 8.99 0.46
N ASP A 132 -15.28 9.99 0.63
CA ASP A 132 -16.73 9.78 0.52
C ASP A 132 -17.08 9.27 -0.91
N ARG A 133 -18.05 8.36 -1.03
CA ARG A 133 -18.67 8.01 -2.32
C ARG A 133 -19.99 8.76 -2.44
N ALA A 134 -20.14 9.54 -3.50
CA ALA A 134 -21.25 10.46 -3.70
C ALA A 134 -21.92 10.25 -5.06
N LEU A 135 -23.14 10.77 -5.17
CA LEU A 135 -23.92 10.83 -6.40
C LEU A 135 -24.00 12.29 -6.86
N VAL A 136 -23.60 12.56 -8.10
CA VAL A 136 -23.36 13.92 -8.61
C VAL A 136 -24.11 14.15 -9.92
N SER A 137 -24.71 15.33 -10.06
CA SER A 137 -25.28 15.83 -11.32
C SER A 137 -24.27 16.70 -12.04
N VAL A 138 -24.21 16.63 -13.38
CA VAL A 138 -23.45 17.60 -14.18
C VAL A 138 -24.26 18.90 -14.27
N VAL A 139 -23.68 20.01 -13.82
CA VAL A 139 -24.34 21.34 -13.78
C VAL A 139 -23.75 22.36 -14.76
N GLY A 140 -22.77 21.95 -15.56
CA GLY A 140 -22.16 22.79 -16.59
C GLY A 140 -20.71 22.40 -16.88
N LEU A 141 -19.96 23.33 -17.46
CA LEU A 141 -18.50 23.24 -17.64
C LEU A 141 -17.80 24.30 -16.79
N ASP A 142 -16.62 23.99 -16.26
CA ASP A 142 -15.79 24.94 -15.55
C ASP A 142 -15.06 25.92 -16.50
N ARG A 143 -14.32 26.88 -15.95
CA ARG A 143 -13.52 27.86 -16.73
C ARG A 143 -12.39 27.27 -17.59
N ARG A 144 -12.18 25.96 -17.55
CA ARG A 144 -11.20 25.19 -18.34
C ARG A 144 -11.89 24.14 -19.24
N GLY A 145 -13.22 24.16 -19.35
CA GLY A 145 -14.00 23.25 -20.21
C GLY A 145 -14.31 21.88 -19.60
N ARG A 146 -14.02 21.65 -18.32
CA ARG A 146 -14.21 20.34 -17.65
C ARG A 146 -15.63 20.21 -17.09
N LYS A 147 -16.22 19.01 -17.12
CA LYS A 147 -17.53 18.70 -16.51
C LYS A 147 -17.55 19.19 -15.05
N GLN A 148 -18.45 20.11 -14.69
CA GLN A 148 -18.63 20.58 -13.32
C GLN A 148 -19.77 19.81 -12.65
N GLY A 149 -19.50 19.25 -11.47
CA GLY A 149 -20.46 18.49 -10.67
C GLY A 149 -21.14 19.29 -9.55
N ALA A 150 -22.39 18.93 -9.24
CA ALA A 150 -23.07 19.27 -8.00
C ALA A 150 -23.54 18.00 -7.27
N ILE A 151 -23.24 17.92 -5.97
CA ILE A 151 -23.55 16.75 -5.14
C ILE A 151 -25.05 16.70 -4.85
N VAL A 152 -25.66 15.56 -5.16
CA VAL A 152 -27.08 15.28 -4.93
C VAL A 152 -27.28 14.51 -3.62
N GLU A 153 -26.50 13.45 -3.42
CA GLU A 153 -26.52 12.62 -2.22
C GLU A 153 -25.14 12.01 -1.94
N VAL A 154 -24.87 11.64 -0.69
CA VAL A 154 -23.64 10.94 -0.29
C VAL A 154 -24.00 9.49 0.03
N LEU A 155 -23.66 8.59 -0.88
CA LEU A 155 -24.03 7.17 -0.85
C LEU A 155 -23.31 6.41 0.27
N GLN A 156 -22.05 6.78 0.53
CA GLN A 156 -21.22 6.21 1.58
C GLN A 156 -20.22 7.26 2.07
N ARG A 157 -19.99 7.34 3.39
CA ARG A 157 -18.94 8.20 3.96
C ARG A 157 -17.60 7.46 4.00
N ARG A 158 -16.49 8.21 4.02
CA ARG A 158 -15.18 7.69 4.43
C ARG A 158 -15.25 7.07 5.84
N SER A 159 -14.23 6.30 6.23
CA SER A 159 -14.06 5.93 7.65
C SER A 159 -14.16 7.15 8.55
N PRO A 160 -14.80 7.08 9.73
CA PRO A 160 -14.88 8.23 10.62
C PRO A 160 -13.52 8.57 11.25
N ARG A 161 -12.56 7.64 11.27
CA ARG A 161 -11.25 7.81 11.94
C ARG A 161 -10.24 8.57 11.08
N LEU A 162 -9.38 9.37 11.72
CA LEU A 162 -8.21 10.00 11.11
C LEU A 162 -7.23 10.51 12.17
N VAL A 163 -6.02 10.86 11.72
CA VAL A 163 -5.03 11.57 12.54
C VAL A 163 -5.05 13.07 12.23
N GLY A 164 -4.86 13.88 13.27
CA GLY A 164 -4.62 15.31 13.12
C GLY A 164 -3.94 15.94 14.34
N ARG A 165 -3.65 17.23 14.23
CA ARG A 165 -3.10 18.05 15.31
C ARG A 165 -4.20 18.86 16.00
N VAL A 166 -4.21 18.84 17.32
CA VAL A 166 -5.14 19.61 18.15
C VAL A 166 -4.79 21.09 18.09
N VAL A 167 -5.77 21.92 17.77
CA VAL A 167 -5.72 23.38 17.84
C VAL A 167 -6.77 23.85 18.84
N VAL A 168 -6.39 24.73 19.78
CA VAL A 168 -7.31 25.29 20.79
C VAL A 168 -7.31 26.81 20.65
N GLU A 169 -8.33 27.34 20.00
CA GLU A 169 -8.51 28.78 19.79
C GLU A 169 -9.77 29.29 20.50
N ASN A 170 -9.64 30.38 21.26
CA ASN A 170 -10.76 31.03 21.96
C ASN A 170 -11.60 30.10 22.87
N GLY A 171 -11.01 29.00 23.35
CA GLY A 171 -11.69 27.97 24.15
C GLY A 171 -12.42 26.88 23.33
N VAL A 172 -12.27 26.89 22.00
CA VAL A 172 -12.80 25.87 21.09
C VAL A 172 -11.67 24.91 20.72
N THR A 173 -11.86 23.61 20.97
CA THR A 173 -10.92 22.56 20.57
C THR A 173 -11.28 22.02 19.19
N MET A 174 -10.31 22.01 18.28
CA MET A 174 -10.42 21.49 16.92
C MET A 174 -9.29 20.50 16.64
N VAL A 175 -9.48 19.60 15.67
CA VAL A 175 -8.43 18.73 15.11
C VAL A 175 -8.24 19.07 13.64
N VAL A 176 -7.07 19.59 13.30
CA VAL A 176 -6.62 19.86 11.93
C VAL A 176 -6.03 18.56 11.36
N PRO A 177 -6.60 17.96 10.30
CA PRO A 177 -6.12 16.68 9.76
C PRO A 177 -4.67 16.71 9.23
N ASP A 178 -3.95 15.59 9.36
CA ASP A 178 -2.59 15.41 8.78
C ASP A 178 -2.66 15.31 7.24
N ASP A 179 -3.65 14.59 6.71
CA ASP A 179 -3.94 14.58 5.27
C ASP A 179 -4.61 15.89 4.85
N ARG A 180 -3.82 16.79 4.24
CA ARG A 180 -4.26 18.10 3.75
C ARG A 180 -5.39 18.05 2.70
N ARG A 181 -5.73 16.88 2.12
CA ARG A 181 -6.95 16.72 1.29
C ARG A 181 -8.22 16.91 2.12
N LEU A 182 -8.17 16.59 3.41
CA LEU A 182 -9.23 16.84 4.39
C LEU A 182 -9.20 18.31 4.85
N HIS A 183 -9.50 19.21 3.92
CA HIS A 183 -9.57 20.67 4.05
C HIS A 183 -10.63 21.22 5.05
N GLN A 184 -11.17 20.40 5.94
CA GLN A 184 -12.15 20.78 6.96
C GLN A 184 -11.71 20.29 8.34
N ASP A 185 -11.44 21.24 9.25
CA ASP A 185 -11.09 20.93 10.64
C ASP A 185 -12.28 20.27 11.37
N ILE A 186 -11.98 19.29 12.23
CA ILE A 186 -12.99 18.63 13.06
C ILE A 186 -13.16 19.45 14.34
N LEU A 187 -14.34 20.02 14.53
CA LEU A 187 -14.72 20.62 15.81
C LEU A 187 -14.96 19.49 16.85
N VAL A 188 -14.17 19.47 17.92
CA VAL A 188 -14.28 18.47 18.98
C VAL A 188 -15.49 18.79 19.87
N LYS A 189 -16.31 17.78 20.15
CA LYS A 189 -17.47 17.90 21.05
C LYS A 189 -17.00 18.16 22.49
N PRO A 190 -17.61 19.13 23.21
CA PRO A 190 -17.26 19.42 24.61
C PRO A 190 -17.31 18.18 25.51
N GLY A 191 -16.24 17.93 26.26
CA GLY A 191 -16.08 16.73 27.10
C GLY A 191 -15.60 15.48 26.35
N GLN A 192 -15.30 15.58 25.04
CA GLN A 192 -14.74 14.48 24.23
C GLN A 192 -13.31 14.75 23.75
N GLU A 193 -12.57 15.60 24.48
CA GLU A 193 -11.20 16.01 24.15
C GLU A 193 -10.11 15.05 24.68
N GLN A 194 -10.47 14.05 25.50
CA GLN A 194 -9.54 13.11 26.18
C GLN A 194 -8.38 13.77 26.95
N GLY A 195 -8.54 15.03 27.38
CA GLY A 195 -7.48 15.80 28.02
C GLY A 195 -6.34 16.24 27.09
N ALA A 196 -6.55 16.16 25.77
CA ALA A 196 -5.58 16.59 24.77
C ALA A 196 -5.31 18.11 24.86
N ARG A 197 -4.08 18.50 24.50
CA ARG A 197 -3.57 19.87 24.58
C ARG A 197 -3.21 20.42 23.21
N ASN A 198 -3.24 21.75 23.07
CA ASN A 198 -2.87 22.45 21.84
C ASN A 198 -1.48 22.01 21.33
N GLY A 199 -1.40 21.68 20.04
CA GLY A 199 -0.20 21.16 19.37
C GLY A 199 -0.07 19.63 19.36
N GLN A 200 -0.78 18.90 20.22
CA GLN A 200 -0.69 17.44 20.30
C GLN A 200 -1.28 16.73 19.07
N ILE A 201 -0.66 15.62 18.68
CA ILE A 201 -1.14 14.72 17.63
C ILE A 201 -2.11 13.73 18.25
N VAL A 202 -3.26 13.54 17.62
CA VAL A 202 -4.36 12.72 18.13
C VAL A 202 -5.00 11.88 17.04
N VAL A 203 -5.55 10.72 17.44
CA VAL A 203 -6.55 10.00 16.63
C VAL A 203 -7.92 10.56 16.98
N ALA A 204 -8.63 11.06 15.98
CA ALA A 204 -9.98 11.61 16.11
C ALA A 204 -10.98 10.76 15.31
N GLU A 205 -12.23 10.76 15.75
CA GLU A 205 -13.35 10.09 15.09
C GLU A 205 -14.47 11.08 14.81
N ILE A 206 -14.85 11.21 13.54
CA ILE A 206 -15.96 12.04 13.07
C ILE A 206 -17.26 11.37 13.49
N THR A 207 -17.97 11.99 14.44
CA THR A 207 -19.26 11.50 14.93
C THR A 207 -20.45 12.20 14.26
N ASP A 208 -20.25 13.41 13.72
CA ASP A 208 -21.21 14.07 12.83
C ASP A 208 -20.49 14.50 11.52
N PRO A 209 -20.80 13.92 10.36
CA PRO A 209 -20.27 14.35 9.05
C PRO A 209 -20.59 15.82 8.70
N PRO A 210 -19.85 16.44 7.77
CA PRO A 210 -20.07 17.84 7.41
C PRO A 210 -21.37 18.06 6.62
N THR A 211 -21.79 19.32 6.58
CA THR A 211 -23.04 19.80 5.98
C THR A 211 -22.78 21.12 5.24
N PRO A 212 -23.70 21.63 4.38
CA PRO A 212 -23.51 22.90 3.67
C PRO A 212 -23.17 24.12 4.55
N TYR A 213 -23.55 24.07 5.85
CA TYR A 213 -23.52 25.20 6.78
C TYR A 213 -22.59 24.97 8.00
N ARG A 214 -22.08 23.76 8.20
CA ARG A 214 -21.27 23.35 9.36
C ARG A 214 -20.33 22.22 8.97
N GLY A 215 -19.04 22.35 9.26
CA GLY A 215 -18.03 21.31 9.08
C GLY A 215 -18.24 20.06 9.93
N PRO A 216 -17.28 19.12 9.93
CA PRO A 216 -17.39 17.89 10.71
C PRO A 216 -17.28 18.17 12.22
N MET A 217 -17.95 17.34 13.03
CA MET A 217 -17.74 17.30 14.47
C MET A 217 -17.36 15.89 14.91
N GLY A 218 -16.58 15.80 15.97
CA GLY A 218 -15.97 14.53 16.38
C GLY A 218 -15.56 14.47 17.85
N SER A 219 -14.93 13.35 18.19
CA SER A 219 -14.35 13.04 19.48
C SER A 219 -12.91 12.60 19.31
N ILE A 220 -12.04 12.93 20.28
CA ILE A 220 -10.69 12.36 20.33
C ILE A 220 -10.81 10.94 20.89
N LEU A 221 -10.16 9.97 20.24
CA LEU A 221 -10.07 8.59 20.70
C LEU A 221 -8.79 8.37 21.51
N ALA A 222 -7.65 8.87 21.02
CA ALA A 222 -6.34 8.69 21.63
C ALA A 222 -5.43 9.90 21.38
N VAL A 223 -4.56 10.18 22.35
CA VAL A 223 -3.48 11.18 22.23
C VAL A 223 -2.18 10.44 21.96
N LEU A 224 -1.53 10.74 20.83
CA LEU A 224 -0.31 10.05 20.39
C LEU A 224 0.96 10.72 20.93
N GLY A 225 0.99 12.06 20.99
CA GLY A 225 2.14 12.79 21.54
C GLY A 225 2.12 14.29 21.26
N GLU A 226 3.17 15.00 21.67
CA GLU A 226 3.37 16.44 21.37
C GLU A 226 4.09 16.68 20.03
N ARG A 227 4.69 15.63 19.43
CA ARG A 227 5.52 15.68 18.21
C ARG A 227 5.34 14.42 17.39
N LEU A 228 5.70 14.52 16.11
CA LEU A 228 5.72 13.40 15.17
C LEU A 228 7.03 12.62 15.29
N GLU A 229 7.12 11.79 16.32
CA GLU A 229 8.29 10.91 16.52
C GLU A 229 8.20 9.63 15.64
N PRO A 230 9.32 9.03 15.21
CA PRO A 230 9.31 7.89 14.27
C PRO A 230 8.49 6.68 14.74
N SER A 231 8.41 6.44 16.04
CA SER A 231 7.62 5.37 16.66
C SER A 231 6.10 5.52 16.50
N LEU A 232 5.60 6.73 16.21
CA LEU A 232 4.18 7.00 16.01
C LEU A 232 3.73 6.83 14.55
N LEU A 233 4.65 6.69 13.60
CA LEU A 233 4.34 6.71 12.16
C LEU A 233 3.44 5.54 11.75
N VAL A 234 3.71 4.34 12.27
CA VAL A 234 2.92 3.13 11.99
C VAL A 234 1.50 3.26 12.55
N GLU A 235 1.37 3.70 13.80
CA GLU A 235 0.07 3.97 14.44
C GLU A 235 -0.74 5.00 13.66
N MET A 236 -0.08 6.04 13.14
CA MET A 236 -0.72 7.08 12.35
C MET A 236 -1.18 6.59 10.97
N ALA A 237 -0.41 5.74 10.30
CA ALA A 237 -0.81 5.14 9.04
C ALA A 237 -1.99 4.18 9.22
N ILE A 238 -1.96 3.32 10.24
CA ILE A 238 -3.07 2.43 10.61
C ILE A 238 -4.36 3.24 10.82
N ALA A 239 -4.30 4.34 11.58
CA ALA A 239 -5.47 5.19 11.85
C ALA A 239 -5.93 6.04 10.65
N SER A 240 -5.03 6.42 9.75
CA SER A 240 -5.35 7.28 8.60
C SER A 240 -5.90 6.51 7.40
N TYR A 241 -5.38 5.31 7.14
CA TYR A 241 -5.81 4.40 6.08
C TYR A 241 -6.87 3.37 6.55
N ASP A 242 -7.37 3.51 7.79
CA ASP A 242 -8.44 2.70 8.38
C ASP A 242 -8.10 1.20 8.41
N LEU A 243 -6.84 0.86 8.68
CA LEU A 243 -6.38 -0.52 8.65
C LEU A 243 -6.96 -1.29 9.84
N PRO A 244 -7.69 -2.41 9.60
CA PRO A 244 -8.32 -3.18 10.67
C PRO A 244 -7.23 -3.85 11.53
N ARG A 245 -7.00 -3.29 12.71
CA ARG A 245 -6.03 -3.81 13.69
C ARG A 245 -6.70 -4.72 14.71
N GLU A 246 -7.78 -4.23 15.32
CA GLU A 246 -8.55 -4.94 16.34
C GLU A 246 -9.18 -6.21 15.76
N TRP A 247 -9.11 -7.34 16.47
CA TRP A 247 -9.73 -8.59 16.06
C TRP A 247 -11.13 -8.72 16.67
N PRO A 248 -12.18 -9.01 15.87
CA PRO A 248 -13.50 -9.32 16.40
C PRO A 248 -13.49 -10.53 17.35
N ALA A 249 -14.31 -10.50 18.39
CA ALA A 249 -14.27 -11.52 19.45
C ALA A 249 -14.69 -12.92 18.97
N ASP A 250 -15.49 -13.03 17.90
CA ASP A 250 -15.79 -14.31 17.25
C ASP A 250 -14.63 -14.82 16.37
N VAL A 251 -13.82 -13.94 15.80
CA VAL A 251 -12.58 -14.29 15.07
C VAL A 251 -11.54 -14.86 16.03
N ILE A 252 -11.31 -14.22 17.18
CA ILE A 252 -10.40 -14.75 18.22
C ILE A 252 -10.86 -16.14 18.69
N ARG A 253 -12.13 -16.31 19.07
CA ARG A 253 -12.64 -17.63 19.50
C ARG A 253 -12.54 -18.69 18.40
N ALA A 254 -12.74 -18.32 17.13
CA ALA A 254 -12.56 -19.23 16.01
C ALA A 254 -11.07 -19.62 15.81
N ALA A 255 -10.15 -18.69 16.04
CA ALA A 255 -8.71 -18.95 15.96
C ALA A 255 -8.20 -19.82 17.13
N GLU A 256 -8.73 -19.61 18.34
CA GLU A 256 -8.44 -20.41 19.54
C GLU A 256 -8.97 -21.86 19.44
N GLN A 257 -9.94 -22.11 18.57
CA GLN A 257 -10.51 -23.44 18.29
C GLN A 257 -9.71 -24.24 17.25
N VAL A 258 -8.69 -23.66 16.61
CA VAL A 258 -7.85 -24.39 15.64
C VAL A 258 -6.73 -25.12 16.37
N GLU A 259 -6.67 -26.44 16.19
CA GLU A 259 -5.59 -27.28 16.75
C GLU A 259 -4.21 -26.81 16.27
N PRO A 260 -3.23 -26.56 17.17
CA PRO A 260 -1.90 -26.03 16.80
C PRO A 260 -0.98 -27.08 16.15
N LYS A 261 -1.49 -28.29 15.88
CA LYS A 261 -0.79 -29.40 15.24
C LYS A 261 -1.74 -30.13 14.31
N VAL A 262 -1.23 -30.60 13.17
CA VAL A 262 -1.97 -31.45 12.25
C VAL A 262 -2.39 -32.73 12.95
N THR A 263 -3.70 -32.99 13.00
CA THR A 263 -4.31 -34.17 13.63
C THR A 263 -4.21 -35.41 12.74
N ALA A 264 -4.46 -36.59 13.31
CA ALA A 264 -4.42 -37.84 12.54
C ALA A 264 -5.45 -37.86 11.40
N ALA A 265 -6.66 -37.35 11.62
CA ALA A 265 -7.75 -37.32 10.64
C ALA A 265 -7.48 -36.34 9.49
N GLU A 266 -6.85 -35.19 9.75
CA GLU A 266 -6.54 -34.21 8.70
C GLU A 266 -5.50 -34.68 7.67
N ARG A 267 -4.74 -35.74 7.99
CA ARG A 267 -3.80 -36.40 7.08
C ARG A 267 -4.46 -37.45 6.19
N GLU A 268 -5.68 -37.89 6.51
CA GLU A 268 -6.39 -38.89 5.72
C GLU A 268 -6.74 -38.35 4.33
N GLY A 269 -6.62 -39.20 3.30
CA GLY A 269 -6.84 -38.82 1.91
C GLY A 269 -5.80 -37.85 1.29
N ARG A 270 -4.80 -37.38 2.06
CA ARG A 270 -3.75 -36.48 1.56
C ARG A 270 -2.52 -37.25 1.06
N VAL A 271 -1.80 -36.66 0.10
CA VAL A 271 -0.49 -37.18 -0.33
C VAL A 271 0.56 -36.92 0.76
N ASP A 272 1.33 -37.94 1.12
CA ASP A 272 2.44 -37.79 2.06
C ASP A 272 3.72 -37.30 1.35
N LEU A 273 4.17 -36.11 1.71
CA LEU A 273 5.43 -35.50 1.25
C LEU A 273 6.41 -35.29 2.42
N ARG A 274 6.18 -35.87 3.61
CA ARG A 274 7.03 -35.65 4.79
C ARG A 274 8.47 -36.16 4.64
N ALA A 275 8.71 -37.07 3.69
CA ALA A 275 10.05 -37.56 3.32
C ALA A 275 10.68 -36.84 2.11
N LEU A 276 9.99 -35.86 1.52
CA LEU A 276 10.52 -35.01 0.47
C LEU A 276 11.24 -33.81 1.11
N PRO A 277 12.50 -33.48 0.78
CA PRO A 277 13.25 -32.41 1.43
C PRO A 277 12.83 -31.02 0.92
N LEU A 278 11.57 -30.67 1.18
CA LEU A 278 11.01 -29.33 0.99
C LEU A 278 11.66 -28.35 1.98
N VAL A 279 12.00 -27.16 1.49
CA VAL A 279 12.58 -26.06 2.28
C VAL A 279 11.79 -24.76 2.04
N THR A 280 11.73 -23.89 3.05
CA THR A 280 11.28 -22.49 2.88
C THR A 280 12.51 -21.60 2.75
N ILE A 281 12.45 -20.52 1.96
CA ILE A 281 13.57 -19.59 1.77
C ILE A 281 13.03 -18.16 1.83
N ASP A 282 13.30 -17.49 2.96
CA ASP A 282 12.55 -16.30 3.36
C ASP A 282 13.44 -15.09 3.70
N GLY A 283 12.81 -13.94 3.91
CA GLY A 283 13.45 -12.84 4.64
C GLY A 283 13.73 -13.25 6.09
N ALA A 284 14.87 -12.80 6.64
CA ALA A 284 15.28 -13.15 8.01
C ALA A 284 14.20 -12.85 9.07
N ASP A 285 13.42 -11.79 8.85
CA ASP A 285 12.39 -11.28 9.76
C ASP A 285 11.01 -11.95 9.58
N ALA A 286 10.78 -12.68 8.48
CA ALA A 286 9.52 -13.35 8.18
C ALA A 286 9.20 -14.51 9.15
N ARG A 287 7.91 -14.81 9.33
CA ARG A 287 7.38 -15.84 10.26
C ARG A 287 6.20 -16.63 9.65
N ASP A 288 5.51 -15.98 8.73
CA ASP A 288 4.40 -16.37 7.87
C ASP A 288 4.90 -17.06 6.60
N PHE A 289 5.48 -18.27 6.73
CA PHE A 289 6.03 -19.03 5.61
C PHE A 289 4.91 -19.65 4.77
N ASP A 290 4.48 -18.94 3.72
CA ASP A 290 3.43 -19.35 2.79
C ASP A 290 3.84 -20.56 1.92
N ASP A 291 5.10 -20.60 1.47
CA ASP A 291 5.58 -21.55 0.44
C ASP A 291 6.81 -22.36 0.84
N ALA A 292 6.92 -23.55 0.24
CA ALA A 292 8.08 -24.42 0.33
C ALA A 292 8.36 -25.07 -1.03
N VAL A 293 9.65 -25.17 -1.40
CA VAL A 293 10.09 -25.58 -2.73
C VAL A 293 10.97 -26.83 -2.70
N TYR A 294 10.85 -27.64 -3.77
CA TYR A 294 11.70 -28.79 -4.05
C TYR A 294 11.85 -28.97 -5.56
N ALA A 295 13.06 -29.29 -6.02
CA ALA A 295 13.34 -29.62 -7.41
C ALA A 295 14.24 -30.86 -7.54
N GLU A 296 13.88 -31.78 -8.45
CA GLU A 296 14.72 -32.94 -8.81
C GLU A 296 15.06 -32.93 -10.32
N PRO A 297 16.33 -33.16 -10.71
CA PRO A 297 16.69 -33.35 -12.11
C PRO A 297 16.03 -34.62 -12.69
N LYS A 298 15.51 -34.55 -13.91
CA LYS A 298 14.82 -35.70 -14.54
C LYS A 298 15.74 -36.48 -15.48
N ARG A 299 15.56 -37.80 -15.50
CA ARG A 299 16.18 -38.69 -16.49
C ARG A 299 15.73 -38.28 -17.90
N GLY A 300 16.67 -37.80 -18.72
CA GLY A 300 16.41 -37.23 -20.05
C GLY A 300 16.57 -35.70 -20.13
N GLY A 301 16.82 -35.03 -19.01
CA GLY A 301 16.94 -33.57 -18.94
C GLY A 301 15.70 -32.89 -18.37
N GLY A 302 15.84 -31.60 -18.05
CA GLY A 302 14.82 -30.85 -17.32
C GLY A 302 14.71 -31.27 -15.85
N TYR A 303 13.66 -30.79 -15.19
CA TYR A 303 13.42 -30.94 -13.76
C TYR A 303 11.96 -31.31 -13.47
N ARG A 304 11.71 -31.85 -12.29
CA ARG A 304 10.39 -31.74 -11.64
C ARG A 304 10.50 -30.67 -10.57
N LEU A 305 9.53 -29.77 -10.50
CA LEU A 305 9.39 -28.75 -9.49
C LEU A 305 8.13 -29.04 -8.66
N VAL A 306 8.27 -29.12 -7.35
CA VAL A 306 7.18 -29.24 -6.39
C VAL A 306 7.14 -27.95 -5.58
N VAL A 307 6.03 -27.21 -5.70
CA VAL A 307 5.73 -26.03 -4.90
C VAL A 307 4.58 -26.38 -3.97
N ALA A 308 4.86 -26.43 -2.67
CA ALA A 308 3.88 -26.70 -1.62
C ALA A 308 3.51 -25.38 -0.93
N ILE A 309 2.22 -25.02 -0.95
CA ILE A 309 1.70 -23.79 -0.35
C ILE A 309 0.84 -24.12 0.87
N ALA A 310 0.91 -23.32 1.92
CA ALA A 310 0.08 -23.42 3.13
C ALA A 310 -1.41 -23.64 2.80
N ASP A 311 -2.03 -24.70 3.33
CA ASP A 311 -3.45 -25.02 3.07
C ASP A 311 -4.40 -24.19 3.96
N VAL A 312 -4.32 -22.87 3.84
CA VAL A 312 -5.18 -21.92 4.56
C VAL A 312 -6.66 -22.18 4.26
N SER A 313 -6.99 -22.70 3.07
CA SER A 313 -8.37 -23.06 2.68
C SER A 313 -9.00 -24.16 3.53
N HIS A 314 -8.20 -24.97 4.22
CA HIS A 314 -8.65 -26.00 5.15
C HIS A 314 -9.01 -25.43 6.53
N TYR A 315 -8.31 -24.38 6.98
CA TYR A 315 -8.53 -23.75 8.29
C TYR A 315 -9.55 -22.60 8.20
N VAL A 316 -9.43 -21.74 7.19
CA VAL A 316 -10.32 -20.60 6.94
C VAL A 316 -11.46 -21.05 6.02
N ARG A 317 -12.51 -21.63 6.61
CA ARG A 317 -13.70 -22.14 5.90
C ARG A 317 -14.64 -21.01 5.45
N VAL A 318 -15.31 -21.19 4.32
CA VAL A 318 -16.24 -20.21 3.72
C VAL A 318 -17.31 -19.76 4.72
N ASP A 319 -17.60 -18.46 4.74
CA ASP A 319 -18.57 -17.75 5.60
C ASP A 319 -18.30 -17.83 7.13
N SER A 320 -17.20 -18.46 7.57
CA SER A 320 -16.73 -18.46 8.96
C SER A 320 -16.28 -17.07 9.45
N ALA A 321 -16.09 -16.89 10.76
CA ALA A 321 -15.58 -15.63 11.31
C ALA A 321 -14.21 -15.23 10.70
N LEU A 322 -13.29 -16.19 10.63
CA LEU A 322 -11.98 -16.03 10.01
C LEU A 322 -12.07 -15.66 8.51
N ASP A 323 -13.08 -16.16 7.80
CA ASP A 323 -13.28 -15.85 6.38
C ASP A 323 -13.86 -14.45 6.14
N ARG A 324 -14.85 -14.05 6.96
CA ARG A 324 -15.43 -12.70 6.87
C ARG A 324 -14.38 -11.63 7.17
N GLU A 325 -13.59 -11.82 8.23
CA GLU A 325 -12.51 -10.92 8.59
C GLU A 325 -11.38 -10.95 7.55
N GLY A 326 -10.94 -12.14 7.13
CA GLY A 326 -9.92 -12.29 6.09
C GLY A 326 -10.32 -11.61 4.77
N TYR A 327 -11.60 -11.64 4.40
CA TYR A 327 -12.13 -10.89 3.27
C TYR A 327 -12.11 -9.38 3.51
N GLU A 328 -12.55 -8.91 4.68
CA GLU A 328 -12.59 -7.49 5.04
C GLU A 328 -11.19 -6.86 5.04
N ARG A 329 -10.18 -7.59 5.53
CA ARG A 329 -8.75 -7.21 5.43
C ARG A 329 -8.24 -7.33 3.99
N SER A 330 -8.54 -8.44 3.31
CA SER A 330 -8.11 -8.86 1.96
C SER A 330 -6.59 -9.02 1.73
N THR A 331 -5.75 -8.29 2.46
CA THR A 331 -4.29 -8.43 2.45
C THR A 331 -3.73 -8.17 3.85
N SER A 332 -2.54 -8.70 4.15
CA SER A 332 -1.69 -8.16 5.21
C SER A 332 -1.06 -6.83 4.76
N THR A 333 -0.67 -5.99 5.72
CA THR A 333 0.10 -4.75 5.49
C THR A 333 1.41 -4.81 6.28
N TYR A 334 2.54 -4.59 5.62
CA TYR A 334 3.89 -4.81 6.15
C TYR A 334 4.66 -3.48 6.32
N PHE A 335 4.62 -2.92 7.53
CA PHE A 335 5.44 -1.77 7.90
C PHE A 335 6.84 -2.20 8.39
N PRO A 336 7.86 -1.33 8.31
CA PRO A 336 9.15 -1.60 8.94
C PRO A 336 9.02 -1.91 10.44
N GLY A 337 9.25 -3.17 10.81
CA GLY A 337 9.16 -3.66 12.19
C GLY A 337 7.75 -3.99 12.72
N PHE A 338 6.69 -3.84 11.94
CA PHE A 338 5.32 -4.13 12.38
C PHE A 338 4.41 -4.60 11.23
N VAL A 339 3.52 -5.55 11.47
CA VAL A 339 2.60 -6.09 10.46
C VAL A 339 1.15 -5.96 10.95
N VAL A 340 0.23 -5.57 10.07
CA VAL A 340 -1.21 -5.76 10.24
C VAL A 340 -1.61 -6.99 9.44
N PRO A 341 -1.69 -8.19 10.04
CA PRO A 341 -1.89 -9.42 9.28
C PRO A 341 -3.36 -9.62 8.87
N MET A 342 -3.54 -10.28 7.72
CA MET A 342 -4.86 -10.70 7.21
C MET A 342 -5.54 -11.74 8.10
N LEU A 343 -4.75 -12.60 8.77
CA LEU A 343 -5.22 -13.71 9.61
C LEU A 343 -4.52 -13.70 10.97
N PRO A 344 -5.21 -14.10 12.08
CA PRO A 344 -4.63 -14.12 13.42
C PRO A 344 -3.33 -14.92 13.50
N GLU A 345 -2.42 -14.46 14.34
CA GLU A 345 -1.04 -14.94 14.45
C GLU A 345 -0.94 -16.43 14.80
N THR A 346 -1.94 -16.98 15.50
CA THR A 346 -2.07 -18.42 15.79
C THR A 346 -2.27 -19.27 14.53
N LEU A 347 -2.88 -18.69 13.49
CA LEU A 347 -2.97 -19.30 12.16
C LEU A 347 -1.77 -18.92 11.31
N SER A 348 -1.54 -17.62 11.09
CA SER A 348 -0.58 -17.11 10.11
C SER A 348 0.87 -17.47 10.43
N ASN A 349 1.32 -17.29 11.67
CA ASN A 349 2.66 -17.73 12.12
C ASN A 349 2.67 -19.16 12.67
N GLY A 350 1.50 -19.69 13.05
CA GLY A 350 1.35 -21.00 13.70
C GLY A 350 1.08 -22.14 12.71
N ILE A 351 -0.18 -22.58 12.62
CA ILE A 351 -0.56 -23.82 11.92
C ILE A 351 -0.60 -23.70 10.39
N CYS A 352 -0.75 -22.49 9.83
CA CYS A 352 -0.68 -22.29 8.38
C CYS A 352 0.77 -22.17 7.88
N SER A 353 1.60 -21.36 8.56
CA SER A 353 3.02 -21.20 8.21
C SER A 353 3.75 -22.55 8.18
N LEU A 354 4.48 -22.80 7.08
CA LEU A 354 5.21 -24.02 6.74
C LEU A 354 6.51 -24.20 7.57
N ASN A 355 6.37 -23.96 8.87
CA ASN A 355 7.42 -23.97 9.89
C ASN A 355 8.35 -25.19 9.80
N PRO A 356 9.66 -25.01 10.06
CA PRO A 356 10.65 -26.08 9.99
C PRO A 356 10.40 -27.17 11.03
N LYS A 357 10.66 -28.41 10.63
CA LYS A 357 10.69 -29.62 11.47
C LYS A 357 9.37 -29.95 12.18
N VAL A 358 8.24 -29.56 11.59
CA VAL A 358 6.88 -29.94 12.02
C VAL A 358 6.01 -30.35 10.83
N GLU A 359 4.98 -31.18 11.08
CA GLU A 359 3.99 -31.55 10.06
C GLU A 359 3.07 -30.36 9.73
N ARG A 360 2.81 -30.15 8.44
CA ARG A 360 1.94 -29.07 7.92
C ARG A 360 1.08 -29.52 6.75
N LEU A 361 -0.14 -28.99 6.66
CA LEU A 361 -1.05 -29.22 5.54
C LEU A 361 -0.74 -28.23 4.41
N CYS A 362 -0.65 -28.74 3.18
CA CYS A 362 -0.36 -27.93 2.01
C CYS A 362 -1.25 -28.27 0.81
N MET A 363 -1.47 -27.28 -0.06
CA MET A 363 -1.96 -27.44 -1.42
C MET A 363 -0.74 -27.37 -2.35
N VAL A 364 -0.54 -28.39 -3.18
CA VAL A 364 0.72 -28.60 -3.92
C VAL A 364 0.50 -28.44 -5.41
N CYS A 365 1.39 -27.70 -6.06
CA CYS A 365 1.58 -27.70 -7.51
C CYS A 365 2.84 -28.52 -7.85
N ASP A 366 2.66 -29.67 -8.49
CA ASP A 366 3.75 -30.57 -8.91
C ASP A 366 3.87 -30.54 -10.44
N MET A 367 5.02 -30.09 -10.91
CA MET A 367 5.28 -29.66 -12.28
C MET A 367 6.46 -30.43 -12.90
N THR A 368 6.40 -30.68 -14.20
CA THR A 368 7.56 -31.09 -15.00
C THR A 368 7.99 -29.95 -15.90
N VAL A 369 9.22 -29.48 -15.68
CA VAL A 369 9.92 -28.48 -16.49
C VAL A 369 10.87 -29.22 -17.44
N ASP A 370 10.93 -28.82 -18.70
CA ASP A 370 11.87 -29.42 -19.66
C ASP A 370 13.26 -28.75 -19.65
N THR A 371 14.09 -29.05 -20.66
CA THR A 371 15.43 -28.48 -20.84
C THR A 371 15.45 -27.02 -21.31
N GLU A 372 14.31 -26.48 -21.74
CA GLU A 372 14.19 -25.10 -22.23
C GLU A 372 13.62 -24.16 -21.17
N GLY A 373 13.01 -24.72 -20.11
CA GLY A 373 12.38 -24.00 -19.00
C GLY A 373 10.86 -24.01 -19.05
N GLU A 374 10.25 -24.76 -19.97
CA GLU A 374 8.79 -24.79 -20.13
C GLU A 374 8.12 -25.83 -19.23
N VAL A 375 6.98 -25.47 -18.64
CA VAL A 375 6.18 -26.37 -17.79
C VAL A 375 5.31 -27.27 -18.67
N THR A 376 5.87 -28.38 -19.13
CA THR A 376 5.20 -29.36 -20.02
C THR A 376 4.03 -30.10 -19.39
N ARG A 377 4.00 -30.25 -18.05
CA ARG A 377 2.95 -30.96 -17.29
C ARG A 377 2.84 -30.40 -15.88
N SER A 378 1.63 -30.34 -15.34
CA SER A 378 1.34 -29.93 -13.96
C SER A 378 0.18 -30.74 -13.37
N LYS A 379 0.14 -30.84 -12.03
CA LYS A 379 -0.99 -31.39 -11.26
C LYS A 379 -1.12 -30.67 -9.91
N PHE A 380 -2.36 -30.50 -9.45
CA PHE A 380 -2.68 -29.99 -8.12
C PHE A 380 -3.19 -31.10 -7.21
N TYR A 381 -2.83 -31.08 -5.92
CA TYR A 381 -3.35 -32.00 -4.91
C TYR A 381 -3.14 -31.50 -3.47
N SER A 382 -3.97 -31.97 -2.55
CA SER A 382 -3.78 -31.78 -1.11
C SER A 382 -2.75 -32.75 -0.53
N ALA A 383 -1.85 -32.25 0.31
CA ALA A 383 -0.76 -33.03 0.89
C ALA A 383 -0.53 -32.69 2.38
N VAL A 384 0.25 -33.54 3.04
CA VAL A 384 0.94 -33.25 4.30
C VAL A 384 2.45 -33.26 4.05
N MET A 385 3.15 -32.25 4.55
CA MET A 385 4.60 -32.06 4.37
C MET A 385 5.33 -31.86 5.69
N TYR A 386 6.66 -31.85 5.62
CA TYR A 386 7.58 -31.56 6.71
C TYR A 386 8.70 -30.69 6.15
N SER A 387 8.79 -29.42 6.57
CA SER A 387 9.87 -28.52 6.11
C SER A 387 11.18 -28.95 6.75
N HIS A 388 12.18 -29.33 5.94
CA HIS A 388 13.43 -29.88 6.43
C HIS A 388 14.38 -28.79 6.95
N ALA A 389 14.34 -27.61 6.32
CA ALA A 389 15.02 -26.40 6.75
C ALA A 389 14.19 -25.15 6.43
N ARG A 390 14.26 -24.15 7.32
CA ARG A 390 13.92 -22.76 7.03
C ARG A 390 15.23 -22.05 6.73
N CYS A 391 15.40 -21.62 5.50
CA CYS A 391 16.58 -20.89 5.03
C CYS A 391 16.29 -19.39 4.95
N THR A 392 17.33 -18.57 4.73
CA THR A 392 17.17 -17.16 4.34
C THR A 392 17.81 -16.89 3.00
N TYR A 393 17.27 -15.92 2.25
CA TYR A 393 17.82 -15.53 0.95
C TYR A 393 19.33 -15.26 0.99
N ASP A 394 19.82 -14.59 2.03
CA ASP A 394 21.25 -14.24 2.16
C ASP A 394 22.15 -15.46 2.41
N ARG A 395 21.78 -16.39 3.33
CA ARG A 395 22.58 -17.60 3.57
C ARG A 395 22.54 -18.56 2.38
N VAL A 396 21.40 -18.64 1.67
CA VAL A 396 21.31 -19.41 0.42
C VAL A 396 22.22 -18.80 -0.64
N TRP A 397 22.14 -17.49 -0.90
CA TRP A 397 23.01 -16.84 -1.89
C TRP A 397 24.51 -16.97 -1.54
N GLN A 398 24.87 -16.88 -0.26
CA GLN A 398 26.22 -17.16 0.21
C GLN A 398 26.66 -18.60 -0.12
N ALA A 399 25.81 -19.61 0.14
CA ALA A 399 26.15 -21.02 -0.06
C ALA A 399 26.22 -21.47 -1.53
N ILE A 400 25.28 -21.05 -2.39
CA ILE A 400 25.18 -21.50 -3.79
C ILE A 400 25.70 -20.48 -4.83
N GLY A 401 25.74 -19.20 -4.48
CA GLY A 401 26.23 -18.13 -5.36
C GLY A 401 27.69 -17.78 -5.11
N LEU A 402 28.00 -17.42 -3.85
CA LEU A 402 29.35 -17.00 -3.44
C LEU A 402 30.27 -18.16 -3.04
N ASN A 403 29.70 -19.36 -2.85
CA ASN A 403 30.39 -20.57 -2.38
C ASN A 403 31.06 -20.40 -1.00
N ASP A 404 30.47 -19.58 -0.13
CA ASP A 404 30.91 -19.33 1.24
C ASP A 404 31.00 -20.64 2.06
N PRO A 405 32.18 -21.02 2.60
CA PRO A 405 32.35 -22.28 3.32
C PRO A 405 31.41 -22.40 4.53
N ASP A 406 31.23 -21.33 5.29
CA ASP A 406 30.41 -21.33 6.51
C ASP A 406 28.92 -21.50 6.18
N ALA A 407 28.42 -20.83 5.14
CA ALA A 407 27.05 -21.02 4.64
C ALA A 407 26.83 -22.43 4.07
N ARG A 408 27.81 -22.98 3.34
CA ARG A 408 27.74 -24.36 2.81
C ARG A 408 27.78 -25.40 3.93
N GLN A 409 28.49 -25.13 5.04
CA GLN A 409 28.49 -25.99 6.21
C GLN A 409 27.18 -25.89 7.01
N GLU A 410 26.63 -24.69 7.21
CA GLU A 410 25.35 -24.49 7.90
C GLU A 410 24.18 -25.18 7.16
N LEU A 411 24.16 -25.08 5.83
CA LEU A 411 23.09 -25.60 4.98
C LEU A 411 23.36 -27.01 4.44
N ALA A 412 24.40 -27.72 4.92
CA ALA A 412 24.91 -28.96 4.33
C ALA A 412 23.83 -30.03 4.08
N ASP A 413 22.92 -30.24 5.04
CA ASP A 413 21.81 -31.22 4.96
C ASP A 413 20.85 -30.99 3.77
N VAL A 414 20.73 -29.74 3.31
CA VAL A 414 19.83 -29.31 2.22
C VAL A 414 20.58 -28.72 1.02
N LEU A 415 21.91 -28.64 1.07
CA LEU A 415 22.73 -28.00 0.05
C LEU A 415 22.55 -28.59 -1.37
N PRO A 416 22.50 -29.93 -1.57
CA PRO A 416 22.20 -30.50 -2.89
C PRO A 416 20.82 -30.08 -3.42
N GLN A 417 19.87 -29.80 -2.52
CA GLN A 417 18.52 -29.38 -2.89
C GLN A 417 18.47 -27.92 -3.32
N LEU A 418 19.27 -27.05 -2.67
CA LEU A 418 19.47 -25.66 -3.07
C LEU A 418 20.20 -25.56 -4.42
N GLU A 419 21.18 -26.44 -4.66
CA GLU A 419 21.91 -26.53 -5.93
C GLU A 419 20.99 -27.00 -7.09
N ASN A 420 20.11 -27.98 -6.85
CA ASN A 420 19.07 -28.38 -7.80
C ASN A 420 18.12 -27.22 -8.14
N LEU A 421 17.67 -26.47 -7.14
CA LEU A 421 16.79 -25.30 -7.32
C LEU A 421 17.48 -24.18 -8.11
N HIS A 422 18.78 -23.91 -7.88
CA HIS A 422 19.54 -22.93 -8.65
C HIS A 422 19.77 -23.37 -10.11
N GLY A 423 19.95 -24.67 -10.34
CA GLY A 423 20.01 -25.26 -11.68
C GLY A 423 18.71 -25.07 -12.47
N LEU A 424 17.57 -25.34 -11.83
CA LEU A 424 16.24 -25.09 -12.39
C LEU A 424 16.01 -23.59 -12.67
N TYR A 425 16.30 -22.71 -11.72
CA TYR A 425 16.15 -21.26 -11.88
C TYR A 425 16.86 -20.72 -13.13
N LYS A 426 18.05 -21.22 -13.45
CA LYS A 426 18.78 -20.81 -14.66
C LYS A 426 18.03 -21.14 -15.95
N LEU A 427 17.22 -22.20 -15.97
CA LEU A 427 16.32 -22.52 -17.09
C LEU A 427 15.10 -21.59 -17.10
N LEU A 428 14.42 -21.43 -15.97
CA LEU A 428 13.24 -20.56 -15.85
C LEU A 428 13.58 -19.10 -16.22
N ALA A 429 14.68 -18.56 -15.70
CA ALA A 429 15.17 -17.22 -16.04
C ALA A 429 15.66 -17.11 -17.50
N ALA A 430 16.08 -18.20 -18.15
CA ALA A 430 16.33 -18.20 -19.59
C ALA A 430 15.01 -18.14 -20.38
N GLN A 431 14.01 -18.93 -19.99
CA GLN A 431 12.68 -18.95 -20.60
C GLN A 431 11.93 -17.61 -20.43
N ARG A 432 11.93 -17.01 -19.24
CA ARG A 432 11.38 -15.66 -18.98
C ARG A 432 11.98 -14.59 -19.90
N ARG A 433 13.28 -14.65 -20.18
CA ARG A 433 13.96 -13.74 -21.12
C ARG A 433 13.57 -14.00 -22.58
N ARG A 434 13.46 -15.27 -23.00
CA ARG A 434 12.97 -15.62 -24.35
C ARG A 434 11.52 -15.17 -24.59
N ARG A 435 10.70 -15.20 -23.53
CA ARG A 435 9.30 -14.79 -23.54
C ARG A 435 9.11 -13.26 -23.58
N GLY A 436 10.18 -12.48 -23.42
CA GLY A 436 10.10 -11.01 -23.46
C GLY A 436 9.48 -10.38 -22.21
N ALA A 437 9.53 -11.04 -21.05
CA ALA A 437 9.04 -10.44 -19.81
C ALA A 437 9.89 -9.22 -19.42
N ILE A 438 9.24 -8.16 -18.91
CA ILE A 438 9.89 -6.92 -18.51
C ILE A 438 10.48 -7.10 -17.09
N ASP A 439 11.74 -6.73 -16.88
CA ASP A 439 12.40 -6.72 -15.56
C ASP A 439 12.88 -5.29 -15.27
N PHE A 440 12.09 -4.55 -14.51
CA PHE A 440 12.45 -3.20 -14.04
C PHE A 440 13.24 -3.33 -12.74
N GLU A 441 14.54 -3.03 -12.78
CA GLU A 441 15.37 -3.00 -11.58
C GLU A 441 15.09 -1.74 -10.75
N THR A 442 14.17 -1.84 -9.79
CA THR A 442 13.88 -0.81 -8.78
C THR A 442 14.34 -1.28 -7.39
N PRO A 443 15.37 -0.68 -6.77
CA PRO A 443 15.86 -1.10 -5.46
C PRO A 443 14.96 -0.63 -4.31
N GLU A 444 14.44 -1.57 -3.54
CA GLU A 444 13.66 -1.33 -2.32
C GLU A 444 14.56 -0.86 -1.16
N VAL A 445 14.06 0.05 -0.30
CA VAL A 445 14.80 0.54 0.87
C VAL A 445 14.37 -0.23 2.11
N LYS A 446 15.30 -0.96 2.74
CA LYS A 446 15.04 -1.60 4.02
C LYS A 446 15.53 -0.71 5.16
N PHE A 447 14.66 -0.47 6.14
CA PHE A 447 14.97 0.24 7.37
C PHE A 447 15.34 -0.73 8.49
N ARG A 448 16.25 -0.30 9.36
CA ARG A 448 16.49 -0.90 10.67
C ARG A 448 16.05 0.11 11.72
N LEU A 449 15.10 -0.30 12.55
CA LEU A 449 14.68 0.44 13.73
C LEU A 449 15.43 -0.07 14.97
N ASP A 450 15.48 0.75 16.01
CA ASP A 450 15.87 0.31 17.36
C ASP A 450 14.66 0.13 18.29
N ASN A 451 14.93 -0.09 19.57
CA ASN A 451 13.90 -0.33 20.59
C ASN A 451 13.07 0.91 20.96
N THR A 452 13.45 2.12 20.51
CA THR A 452 12.58 3.32 20.63
C THR A 452 11.78 3.59 19.35
N GLY A 453 11.97 2.78 18.30
CA GLY A 453 11.31 2.93 17.00
C GLY A 453 12.05 3.91 16.06
N ASP A 454 13.27 4.32 16.41
CA ASP A 454 14.05 5.26 15.62
C ASP A 454 14.81 4.57 14.48
N VAL A 455 14.86 5.21 13.31
CA VAL A 455 15.66 4.72 12.17
C VAL A 455 17.15 4.87 12.52
N VAL A 456 17.81 3.75 12.79
CA VAL A 456 19.26 3.68 13.08
C VAL A 456 20.11 3.43 11.83
N SER A 457 19.51 2.89 10.77
CA SER A 457 20.11 2.80 9.43
C SER A 457 19.04 2.44 8.40
N MET A 458 19.24 2.84 7.14
CA MET A 458 18.48 2.34 6.01
C MET A 458 19.40 2.13 4.80
N GLY A 459 19.00 1.32 3.84
CA GLY A 459 19.75 1.11 2.60
C GLY A 459 18.99 0.28 1.56
N ALA A 460 19.49 0.29 0.33
CA ALA A 460 18.94 -0.50 -0.76
C ALA A 460 19.15 -2.02 -0.55
N THR A 461 18.09 -2.81 -0.72
CA THR A 461 18.14 -4.28 -0.68
C THR A 461 18.64 -4.84 -2.01
N GLN A 462 19.53 -5.84 -1.98
CA GLN A 462 20.08 -6.46 -3.19
C GLN A 462 19.31 -7.74 -3.58
N ARG A 463 18.50 -7.67 -4.66
CA ARG A 463 17.75 -8.80 -5.26
C ARG A 463 18.70 -9.79 -5.95
N ASN A 464 19.34 -10.65 -5.15
CA ASN A 464 20.23 -11.72 -5.59
C ASN A 464 19.46 -12.96 -6.13
N ASP A 465 20.16 -13.96 -6.67
CA ASP A 465 19.54 -15.17 -7.26
C ASP A 465 18.66 -15.97 -6.27
N ALA A 466 18.89 -15.89 -4.96
CA ALA A 466 18.05 -16.61 -4.00
C ALA A 466 16.62 -16.02 -3.94
N HIS A 467 16.49 -14.71 -4.15
CA HIS A 467 15.18 -14.07 -4.31
C HIS A 467 14.57 -14.49 -5.66
N LYS A 468 15.36 -14.39 -6.74
CA LYS A 468 14.89 -14.66 -8.12
C LYS A 468 14.51 -16.14 -8.33
N LEU A 469 15.14 -17.10 -7.64
CA LEU A 469 14.77 -18.53 -7.77
C LEU A 469 13.41 -18.84 -7.15
N ILE A 470 13.06 -18.21 -6.02
CA ILE A 470 11.73 -18.33 -5.42
C ILE A 470 10.70 -17.61 -6.29
N GLU A 471 11.01 -16.40 -6.77
CA GLU A 471 10.18 -15.63 -7.70
C GLU A 471 9.77 -16.47 -8.94
N GLU A 472 10.73 -17.10 -9.63
CA GLU A 472 10.43 -17.96 -10.79
C GLU A 472 9.63 -19.23 -10.42
N CYS A 473 9.91 -19.86 -9.27
CA CYS A 473 9.15 -21.03 -8.81
C CYS A 473 7.69 -20.67 -8.50
N MET A 474 7.45 -19.50 -7.89
CA MET A 474 6.11 -19.02 -7.60
C MET A 474 5.37 -18.55 -8.86
N ILE A 475 6.05 -17.86 -9.79
CA ILE A 475 5.49 -17.51 -11.10
C ILE A 475 5.06 -18.77 -11.85
N ALA A 476 5.88 -19.82 -11.88
CA ALA A 476 5.53 -21.09 -12.50
C ALA A 476 4.25 -21.70 -11.88
N ALA A 477 4.15 -21.76 -10.56
CA ALA A 477 2.96 -22.27 -9.87
C ALA A 477 1.70 -21.42 -10.13
N ASN A 478 1.83 -20.09 -10.09
CA ASN A 478 0.76 -19.13 -10.38
C ASN A 478 0.22 -19.25 -11.83
N VAL A 479 1.10 -19.46 -12.82
CA VAL A 479 0.70 -19.74 -14.21
C VAL A 479 -0.06 -21.06 -14.32
N GLN A 480 0.37 -22.11 -13.63
CA GLN A 480 -0.34 -23.40 -13.64
C GLN A 480 -1.69 -23.31 -12.92
N ALA A 481 -1.81 -22.50 -11.87
CA ALA A 481 -3.08 -22.28 -11.17
C ALA A 481 -4.11 -21.60 -12.09
N ALA A 482 -3.69 -20.54 -12.79
CA ALA A 482 -4.51 -19.85 -13.79
C ALA A 482 -4.97 -20.82 -14.91
N LYS A 483 -4.02 -21.53 -15.56
CA LYS A 483 -4.31 -22.48 -16.65
C LYS A 483 -5.19 -23.65 -16.20
N PHE A 484 -5.06 -24.12 -14.96
CA PHE A 484 -5.91 -25.16 -14.40
C PHE A 484 -7.36 -24.67 -14.18
N LEU A 485 -7.54 -23.48 -13.61
CA LEU A 485 -8.84 -22.90 -13.33
C LEU A 485 -9.59 -22.51 -14.61
N GLU A 486 -8.90 -21.90 -15.57
CA GLU A 486 -9.42 -21.60 -16.91
C GLU A 486 -9.90 -22.86 -17.64
N LYS A 487 -9.07 -23.92 -17.65
CA LYS A 487 -9.44 -25.24 -18.21
C LYS A 487 -10.64 -25.88 -17.51
N LYS A 488 -10.77 -25.68 -16.19
CA LYS A 488 -11.89 -26.18 -15.38
C LYS A 488 -13.13 -25.29 -15.43
N ARG A 489 -13.01 -24.05 -15.92
CA ARG A 489 -14.04 -22.99 -15.96
C ARG A 489 -14.67 -22.68 -14.60
N ILE A 490 -13.96 -22.91 -13.50
CA ILE A 490 -14.41 -22.48 -12.16
C ILE A 490 -14.15 -20.98 -12.02
N PRO A 491 -15.16 -20.17 -11.61
CA PRO A 491 -14.95 -18.75 -11.35
C PRO A 491 -13.86 -18.53 -10.29
N ALA A 492 -12.91 -17.64 -10.58
CA ALA A 492 -11.76 -17.34 -9.75
C ALA A 492 -11.28 -15.90 -10.01
N LEU A 493 -10.20 -15.48 -9.33
CA LEU A 493 -9.53 -14.21 -9.59
C LEU A 493 -8.21 -14.44 -10.32
N PHE A 494 -8.07 -13.79 -11.48
CA PHE A 494 -6.80 -13.66 -12.19
C PHE A 494 -6.10 -12.38 -11.75
N ARG A 495 -4.77 -12.35 -11.83
CA ARG A 495 -3.97 -11.14 -11.65
C ARG A 495 -3.67 -10.59 -13.04
N ALA A 496 -4.53 -9.69 -13.50
CA ALA A 496 -4.41 -9.07 -14.81
C ALA A 496 -3.44 -7.90 -14.77
N HIS A 497 -2.72 -7.69 -15.87
CA HIS A 497 -1.99 -6.45 -16.15
C HIS A 497 -2.11 -6.19 -17.65
N GLU A 498 -2.94 -5.22 -18.01
CA GLU A 498 -3.22 -4.84 -19.39
C GLU A 498 -2.03 -4.01 -19.97
N PRO A 499 -1.94 -3.83 -21.31
CA PRO A 499 -0.95 -2.95 -21.91
C PRO A 499 -0.99 -1.49 -21.38
N PRO A 500 0.02 -0.67 -21.67
CA PRO A 500 -0.02 0.78 -21.46
C PRO A 500 -1.28 1.43 -22.05
N PRO A 501 -1.92 2.39 -21.37
CA PRO A 501 -3.02 3.18 -21.94
C PRO A 501 -2.55 3.98 -23.17
N GLU A 502 -3.45 4.17 -24.14
CA GLU A 502 -3.15 4.76 -25.46
C GLU A 502 -2.46 6.13 -25.38
N GLU A 503 -3.05 7.10 -24.67
CA GLU A 503 -2.49 8.43 -24.42
C GLU A 503 -1.05 8.36 -23.86
N LYS A 504 -0.83 7.53 -22.83
CA LYS A 504 0.51 7.35 -22.25
C LYS A 504 1.50 6.69 -23.22
N TYR A 505 1.02 5.86 -24.14
CA TYR A 505 1.84 5.17 -25.12
C TYR A 505 2.23 6.08 -26.29
N GLU A 506 1.34 6.99 -26.70
CA GLU A 506 1.68 8.07 -27.63
C GLU A 506 2.77 8.99 -27.07
N ASP A 507 2.67 9.38 -25.79
CA ASP A 507 3.71 10.11 -25.05
C ASP A 507 5.06 9.37 -25.10
N VAL A 508 5.08 8.06 -24.81
CA VAL A 508 6.29 7.22 -24.92
C VAL A 508 6.84 7.22 -26.34
N GLN A 509 6.00 7.07 -27.36
CA GLN A 509 6.47 7.12 -28.75
C GLN A 509 7.05 8.48 -29.11
N GLN A 510 6.42 9.58 -28.68
CA GLN A 510 6.91 10.93 -28.96
C GLN A 510 8.26 11.18 -28.28
N PHE A 511 8.38 10.79 -27.01
CA PHE A 511 9.61 10.85 -26.23
C PHE A 511 10.75 10.05 -26.88
N LEU A 512 10.52 8.77 -27.25
CA LEU A 512 11.55 7.91 -27.82
C LEU A 512 12.10 8.40 -29.16
N ARG A 513 11.28 9.08 -29.98
CA ARG A 513 11.71 9.65 -31.27
C ARG A 513 12.86 10.66 -31.12
N GLU A 514 12.95 11.38 -29.99
CA GLU A 514 14.05 12.31 -29.70
C GLU A 514 15.41 11.60 -29.60
N PHE A 515 15.43 10.43 -28.96
CA PHE A 515 16.60 9.56 -28.80
C PHE A 515 16.87 8.69 -30.04
N LYS A 516 16.10 8.92 -31.13
CA LYS A 516 16.07 8.12 -32.36
C LYS A 516 15.71 6.65 -32.11
N LEU A 517 15.07 6.37 -30.97
CA LEU A 517 14.49 5.09 -30.61
C LEU A 517 13.08 4.99 -31.21
N ARG A 518 12.58 3.76 -31.36
CA ARG A 518 11.24 3.46 -31.88
C ARG A 518 10.67 2.24 -31.18
N MET A 519 9.36 2.18 -31.14
CA MET A 519 8.54 1.02 -30.75
C MET A 519 7.50 0.77 -31.86
N PRO A 520 6.84 -0.40 -31.90
CA PRO A 520 5.68 -0.65 -32.77
C PRO A 520 4.50 0.30 -32.50
N PRO A 521 3.45 0.30 -33.34
CA PRO A 521 2.12 0.78 -32.97
C PRO A 521 1.57 0.06 -31.73
N LEU A 522 0.60 0.67 -31.04
CA LEU A 522 -0.03 0.06 -29.85
C LEU A 522 -0.73 -1.27 -30.17
N GLU A 523 -1.28 -1.42 -31.37
CA GLU A 523 -1.92 -2.65 -31.85
C GLU A 523 -0.94 -3.83 -31.98
N ASP A 524 0.34 -3.55 -32.27
CA ASP A 524 1.40 -4.54 -32.50
C ASP A 524 2.34 -4.73 -31.29
N VAL A 525 2.29 -3.85 -30.27
CA VAL A 525 3.35 -3.82 -29.24
C VAL A 525 3.29 -4.99 -28.28
N THR A 526 4.41 -5.69 -28.15
CA THR A 526 4.57 -6.79 -27.20
C THR A 526 5.37 -6.34 -25.95
N PRO A 527 5.31 -7.10 -24.85
CA PRO A 527 6.25 -6.94 -23.73
C PRO A 527 7.71 -7.12 -24.16
N GLY A 528 7.95 -7.94 -25.18
CA GLY A 528 9.27 -8.16 -25.78
C GLY A 528 9.88 -6.87 -26.32
N ASP A 529 9.10 -6.02 -26.98
CA ASP A 529 9.58 -4.73 -27.49
C ASP A 529 10.10 -3.81 -26.36
N PHE A 530 9.44 -3.83 -25.19
CA PHE A 530 9.91 -3.10 -24.00
C PHE A 530 11.21 -3.70 -23.46
N ALA A 531 11.31 -5.03 -23.37
CA ALA A 531 12.52 -5.72 -22.92
C ALA A 531 13.71 -5.49 -23.89
N ASP A 532 13.46 -5.50 -25.19
CA ASP A 532 14.46 -5.28 -26.25
C ASP A 532 14.92 -3.82 -26.30
N LEU A 533 14.00 -2.86 -26.11
CA LEU A 533 14.34 -1.45 -25.94
C LEU A 533 15.21 -1.21 -24.70
N LEU A 534 14.86 -1.81 -23.55
CA LEU A 534 15.66 -1.72 -22.32
C LEU A 534 17.07 -2.32 -22.51
N ARG A 535 17.19 -3.45 -23.22
CA ARG A 535 18.50 -4.01 -23.61
C ARG A 535 19.27 -3.09 -24.57
N MET A 536 18.60 -2.44 -25.52
CA MET A 536 19.22 -1.52 -26.50
C MET A 536 19.76 -0.22 -25.87
N VAL A 537 19.22 0.20 -24.72
CA VAL A 537 19.71 1.36 -23.95
C VAL A 537 20.59 0.98 -22.77
N GLN A 538 20.91 -0.30 -22.54
CA GLN A 538 21.54 -0.80 -21.31
C GLN A 538 22.87 -0.10 -20.96
N ASP A 539 23.69 0.22 -21.96
CA ASP A 539 25.01 0.85 -21.82
C ASP A 539 25.00 2.33 -22.23
N ARG A 540 23.82 2.96 -22.32
CA ARG A 540 23.64 4.35 -22.74
C ARG A 540 23.39 5.31 -21.58
N PRO A 541 23.81 6.59 -21.66
CA PRO A 541 23.52 7.57 -20.62
C PRO A 541 22.01 7.82 -20.43
N GLU A 542 21.19 7.67 -21.47
CA GLU A 542 19.73 7.81 -21.36
C GLU A 542 19.00 6.62 -20.68
N ARG A 543 19.71 5.58 -20.18
CA ARG A 543 19.08 4.37 -19.61
C ARG A 543 18.06 4.65 -18.51
N GLU A 544 18.48 5.32 -17.43
CA GLU A 544 17.63 5.53 -16.24
C GLU A 544 16.37 6.35 -16.60
N LEU A 545 16.56 7.34 -17.48
CA LEU A 545 15.51 8.15 -18.08
C LEU A 545 14.50 7.28 -18.87
N VAL A 546 14.96 6.50 -19.86
CA VAL A 546 14.10 5.64 -20.69
C VAL A 546 13.37 4.62 -19.82
N GLN A 547 14.06 3.97 -18.88
CA GLN A 547 13.47 3.03 -17.93
C GLN A 547 12.36 3.68 -17.08
N SER A 548 12.57 4.91 -16.60
CA SER A 548 11.60 5.66 -15.80
C SER A 548 10.34 6.03 -16.60
N VAL A 549 10.50 6.45 -17.86
CA VAL A 549 9.38 6.78 -18.76
C VAL A 549 8.57 5.53 -19.10
N LEU A 550 9.22 4.43 -19.50
CA LEU A 550 8.55 3.17 -19.83
C LEU A 550 7.79 2.58 -18.63
N LEU A 551 8.32 2.73 -17.41
CA LEU A 551 7.66 2.28 -16.16
C LEU A 551 6.40 3.12 -15.85
N ARG A 552 6.46 4.44 -16.01
CA ARG A 552 5.33 5.37 -15.76
C ARG A 552 4.19 5.18 -16.76
N ALA A 553 4.51 4.75 -17.97
CA ALA A 553 3.55 4.45 -19.02
C ALA A 553 2.73 3.18 -18.76
N GLN A 554 3.22 2.24 -17.93
CA GLN A 554 2.49 0.99 -17.66
C GLN A 554 1.10 1.25 -17.05
N SER A 555 0.23 0.26 -17.22
CA SER A 555 -0.99 0.11 -16.43
C SER A 555 -0.66 -0.36 -15.00
N LEU A 556 -1.64 -0.31 -14.10
CA LEU A 556 -1.52 -0.98 -12.81
C LEU A 556 -2.09 -2.40 -12.91
N ALA A 557 -1.41 -3.37 -12.31
CA ALA A 557 -1.96 -4.71 -12.18
C ALA A 557 -3.14 -4.73 -11.19
N ALA A 558 -4.13 -5.58 -11.44
CA ALA A 558 -5.34 -5.68 -10.63
C ALA A 558 -5.86 -7.12 -10.56
N TYR A 559 -6.70 -7.43 -9.56
CA TYR A 559 -7.49 -8.65 -9.59
C TYR A 559 -8.69 -8.46 -10.52
N GLN A 560 -8.93 -9.43 -11.40
CA GLN A 560 -10.06 -9.45 -12.32
C GLN A 560 -10.70 -10.85 -12.37
N PRO A 561 -12.03 -10.95 -12.61
CA PRO A 561 -12.71 -12.23 -12.74
C PRO A 561 -12.50 -12.89 -14.13
N GLU A 562 -12.22 -12.10 -15.16
CA GLU A 562 -11.76 -12.60 -16.47
C GLU A 562 -10.24 -12.71 -16.51
N ASN A 563 -9.73 -13.67 -17.29
CA ASN A 563 -8.32 -13.69 -17.68
C ASN A 563 -8.08 -12.69 -18.82
N ARG A 564 -7.22 -11.68 -18.60
CA ARG A 564 -6.75 -10.72 -19.62
C ARG A 564 -5.23 -10.74 -19.82
N GLY A 565 -4.56 -11.78 -19.33
CA GLY A 565 -3.11 -11.89 -19.33
C GLY A 565 -2.41 -10.87 -18.42
N HIS A 566 -1.08 -10.87 -18.46
CA HIS A 566 -0.23 -10.03 -17.63
C HIS A 566 0.97 -9.49 -18.42
N PHE A 567 0.77 -8.35 -19.10
CA PHE A 567 1.70 -7.70 -20.04
C PHE A 567 3.14 -7.66 -19.52
N GLY A 568 3.38 -7.03 -18.36
CA GLY A 568 4.74 -6.92 -17.80
C GLY A 568 5.47 -8.23 -17.49
N LEU A 569 4.77 -9.37 -17.39
CA LEU A 569 5.38 -10.71 -17.22
C LEU A 569 5.40 -11.53 -18.52
N ALA A 570 4.83 -11.01 -19.61
CA ALA A 570 4.58 -11.71 -20.87
C ALA A 570 3.87 -13.06 -20.66
N LEU A 571 2.69 -13.05 -20.02
CA LEU A 571 1.93 -14.26 -19.70
C LEU A 571 0.47 -14.16 -20.15
N ASP A 572 -0.02 -15.15 -20.88
CA ASP A 572 -1.44 -15.22 -21.34
C ASP A 572 -2.42 -15.49 -20.19
N ALA A 573 -1.94 -16.10 -19.10
CA ALA A 573 -2.74 -16.47 -17.94
C ALA A 573 -1.91 -16.40 -16.66
N TYR A 574 -2.37 -15.62 -15.68
CA TYR A 574 -1.70 -15.45 -14.40
C TYR A 574 -2.70 -15.25 -13.25
N ALA A 575 -2.51 -15.93 -12.13
CA ALA A 575 -3.36 -15.84 -10.94
C ALA A 575 -2.50 -16.08 -9.69
N HIS A 576 -2.69 -15.28 -8.64
CA HIS A 576 -1.98 -15.46 -7.39
C HIS A 576 -2.52 -16.69 -6.64
N PHE A 577 -1.65 -17.67 -6.38
CA PHE A 577 -1.91 -18.93 -5.67
C PHE A 577 -0.97 -19.12 -4.46
N THR A 578 0.20 -18.47 -4.48
CA THR A 578 1.35 -18.81 -3.64
C THR A 578 1.46 -18.04 -2.33
N SER A 579 0.47 -17.24 -1.93
CA SER A 579 0.51 -16.53 -0.64
C SER A 579 -0.84 -16.36 0.10
N PRO A 580 -1.58 -17.46 0.36
CA PRO A 580 -2.91 -17.41 0.98
C PRO A 580 -2.93 -17.04 2.47
N ILE A 581 -1.80 -17.02 3.18
CA ILE A 581 -1.74 -16.52 4.58
C ILE A 581 -1.95 -15.00 4.61
N ARG A 582 -1.49 -14.29 3.58
CA ARG A 582 -1.41 -12.83 3.51
C ARG A 582 -2.17 -12.18 2.36
N ARG A 583 -2.77 -12.96 1.44
CA ARG A 583 -3.63 -12.46 0.35
C ARG A 583 -4.91 -13.30 0.21
N TYR A 584 -6.06 -12.63 0.26
CA TYR A 584 -7.36 -13.29 0.13
C TYR A 584 -7.69 -13.80 -1.30
N PRO A 585 -7.22 -13.15 -2.40
CA PRO A 585 -7.33 -13.72 -3.74
C PRO A 585 -6.71 -15.13 -3.87
N ASP A 586 -5.54 -15.37 -3.26
CA ASP A 586 -4.91 -16.69 -3.21
C ASP A 586 -5.77 -17.70 -2.45
N LEU A 587 -6.39 -17.29 -1.33
CA LEU A 587 -7.33 -18.13 -0.58
C LEU A 587 -8.58 -18.49 -1.42
N LEU A 588 -9.09 -17.60 -2.27
CA LEU A 588 -10.14 -17.90 -3.25
C LEU A 588 -9.65 -18.88 -4.33
N VAL A 589 -8.45 -18.68 -4.86
CA VAL A 589 -7.82 -19.57 -5.85
C VAL A 589 -7.60 -20.98 -5.28
N HIS A 590 -7.17 -21.11 -4.02
CA HIS A 590 -7.09 -22.41 -3.33
C HIS A 590 -8.45 -23.10 -3.19
N ARG A 591 -9.50 -22.36 -2.83
CA ARG A 591 -10.88 -22.89 -2.75
C ARG A 591 -11.40 -23.34 -4.12
N ALA A 592 -11.10 -22.61 -5.18
CA ALA A 592 -11.49 -22.94 -6.54
C ALA A 592 -10.74 -24.19 -7.06
N ILE A 593 -9.44 -24.31 -6.76
CA ILE A 593 -8.63 -25.49 -7.08
C ILE A 593 -9.14 -26.72 -6.32
N ARG A 594 -9.35 -26.62 -5.00
CA ARG A 594 -9.89 -27.69 -4.16
C ARG A 594 -11.21 -28.23 -4.74
N TYR A 595 -12.18 -27.35 -4.98
CA TYR A 595 -13.49 -27.70 -5.52
C TYR A 595 -13.40 -28.37 -6.90
N ALA A 596 -12.49 -27.90 -7.76
CA ALA A 596 -12.22 -28.50 -9.07
C ALA A 596 -11.53 -29.88 -9.00
N LEU A 597 -10.80 -30.19 -7.92
CA LEU A 597 -10.21 -31.51 -7.66
C LEU A 597 -11.25 -32.49 -7.08
N GLU A 598 -12.16 -31.99 -6.23
CA GLU A 598 -13.30 -32.72 -5.66
C GLU A 598 -14.39 -33.05 -6.70
N GLY A 599 -14.22 -32.63 -7.96
CA GLY A 599 -15.13 -32.93 -9.08
C GLY A 599 -16.32 -31.98 -9.22
N GLY A 600 -16.31 -30.86 -8.50
CA GLY A 600 -17.35 -29.83 -8.54
C GLY A 600 -17.52 -29.17 -9.91
N LYS A 601 -18.72 -28.63 -10.17
CA LYS A 601 -19.11 -28.02 -11.46
C LYS A 601 -19.16 -26.49 -11.35
N PRO A 602 -18.84 -25.73 -12.42
CA PRO A 602 -18.92 -24.27 -12.41
C PRO A 602 -20.27 -23.67 -11.95
N ALA A 603 -21.38 -24.35 -12.27
CA ALA A 603 -22.73 -23.90 -11.90
C ALA A 603 -23.05 -24.10 -10.41
N ASP A 604 -22.47 -25.12 -9.79
CA ASP A 604 -22.75 -25.54 -8.41
C ASP A 604 -21.73 -24.90 -7.43
N TYR A 605 -20.96 -23.88 -7.86
CA TYR A 605 -19.89 -23.25 -7.08
C TYR A 605 -20.36 -21.99 -6.33
N VAL A 606 -20.03 -21.91 -5.03
CA VAL A 606 -20.50 -20.86 -4.10
C VAL A 606 -20.06 -19.43 -4.46
N TYR A 607 -19.07 -19.28 -5.34
CA TYR A 607 -18.69 -17.99 -5.91
C TYR A 607 -19.10 -17.90 -7.38
N SER A 608 -20.32 -17.41 -7.63
CA SER A 608 -20.74 -17.07 -9.00
C SER A 608 -19.85 -15.98 -9.62
N PRO A 609 -19.78 -15.85 -10.96
CA PRO A 609 -18.96 -14.83 -11.63
C PRO A 609 -19.23 -13.39 -11.13
N GLY A 610 -20.50 -13.04 -10.85
CA GLY A 610 -20.85 -11.74 -10.28
C GLY A 610 -20.38 -11.52 -8.84
N LYS A 611 -20.25 -12.60 -8.04
CA LYS A 611 -19.62 -12.53 -6.71
C LYS A 611 -18.11 -12.33 -6.87
N MET A 612 -17.46 -13.08 -7.76
CA MET A 612 -16.03 -12.90 -8.07
C MET A 612 -15.72 -11.48 -8.58
N ALA A 613 -16.53 -10.90 -9.47
CA ALA A 613 -16.35 -9.52 -9.95
C ALA A 613 -16.36 -8.48 -8.81
N ALA A 614 -17.32 -8.59 -7.88
CA ALA A 614 -17.37 -7.69 -6.72
C ALA A 614 -16.15 -7.87 -5.78
N MET A 615 -15.73 -9.12 -5.55
CA MET A 615 -14.57 -9.45 -4.71
C MET A 615 -13.25 -9.00 -5.37
N ALA A 616 -13.15 -9.04 -6.71
CA ALA A 616 -12.01 -8.55 -7.48
C ALA A 616 -11.76 -7.05 -7.24
N VAL A 617 -12.83 -6.25 -7.28
CA VAL A 617 -12.80 -4.81 -6.99
C VAL A 617 -12.38 -4.55 -5.53
N HIS A 618 -13.02 -5.23 -4.57
CA HIS A 618 -12.72 -5.09 -3.14
C HIS A 618 -11.27 -5.44 -2.80
N CYS A 619 -10.78 -6.60 -3.23
CA CYS A 619 -9.39 -7.01 -2.97
C CYS A 619 -8.39 -6.06 -3.63
N SER A 620 -8.66 -5.57 -4.86
CA SER A 620 -7.79 -4.59 -5.53
C SER A 620 -7.79 -3.21 -4.86
N GLN A 621 -8.91 -2.80 -4.24
CA GLN A 621 -8.98 -1.57 -3.45
C GLN A 621 -8.25 -1.72 -2.10
N ARG A 622 -8.37 -2.88 -1.45
CA ARG A 622 -7.69 -3.19 -0.19
C ARG A 622 -6.19 -3.35 -0.34
N GLU A 623 -5.73 -3.90 -1.47
CA GLU A 623 -4.31 -3.98 -1.86
C GLU A 623 -3.69 -2.58 -1.99
N ARG A 624 -4.23 -1.71 -2.86
CA ARG A 624 -3.74 -0.33 -3.01
C ARG A 624 -3.74 0.46 -1.70
N ARG A 625 -4.72 0.23 -0.82
CA ARG A 625 -4.79 0.86 0.50
C ARG A 625 -3.67 0.42 1.44
N ALA A 626 -3.19 -0.82 1.32
CA ALA A 626 -2.01 -1.28 2.04
C ALA A 626 -0.74 -0.64 1.45
N GLU A 627 -0.58 -0.69 0.12
CA GLU A 627 0.57 -0.08 -0.60
C GLU A 627 0.71 1.43 -0.30
N GLU A 628 -0.39 2.18 -0.31
CA GLU A 628 -0.41 3.61 0.05
C GLU A 628 -0.02 3.86 1.52
N ALA A 629 -0.42 2.98 2.44
CA ALA A 629 -0.08 3.09 3.87
C ALA A 629 1.39 2.76 4.15
N GLU A 630 1.90 1.65 3.58
CA GLU A 630 3.30 1.24 3.66
C GLU A 630 4.20 2.35 3.12
N ARG A 631 3.85 2.88 1.94
CA ARG A 631 4.56 4.00 1.31
C ARG A 631 4.55 5.28 2.15
N ASP A 632 3.45 5.61 2.82
CA ASP A 632 3.38 6.79 3.70
C ASP A 632 4.38 6.70 4.87
N VAL A 633 4.49 5.51 5.46
CA VAL A 633 5.44 5.23 6.54
C VAL A 633 6.88 5.24 6.03
N ASP A 634 7.14 4.64 4.86
CA ASP A 634 8.46 4.65 4.21
C ASP A 634 8.93 6.07 3.85
N GLU A 635 8.06 6.91 3.27
CA GLU A 635 8.38 8.30 2.95
C GLU A 635 8.65 9.12 4.23
N ARG A 636 7.92 8.85 5.33
CA ARG A 636 8.19 9.50 6.63
C ARG A 636 9.44 8.96 7.33
N PHE A 637 9.77 7.67 7.23
CA PHE A 637 11.04 7.13 7.75
C PHE A 637 12.25 7.65 6.93
N LYS A 638 12.12 7.82 5.61
CA LYS A 638 13.13 8.52 4.79
C LYS A 638 13.31 9.98 5.26
N CYS A 639 12.22 10.69 5.56
CA CYS A 639 12.30 12.03 6.17
C CYS A 639 12.97 12.02 7.56
N ALA A 640 12.63 11.05 8.41
CA ALA A 640 13.22 10.88 9.74
C ALA A 640 14.73 10.64 9.68
N TRP A 641 15.19 9.80 8.75
CA TRP A 641 16.61 9.59 8.50
C TRP A 641 17.29 10.86 7.99
N MET A 642 16.76 11.49 6.93
CA MET A 642 17.38 12.67 6.33
C MET A 642 17.38 13.90 7.25
N SER A 643 16.53 13.95 8.28
CA SER A 643 16.61 15.00 9.32
C SER A 643 17.98 15.02 10.02
N LYS A 644 18.61 13.84 10.17
CA LYS A 644 19.95 13.63 10.76
C LYS A 644 21.08 14.06 9.81
N HIS A 645 20.75 14.38 8.55
CA HIS A 645 21.69 14.71 7.47
C HIS A 645 21.49 16.11 6.87
N VAL A 646 20.66 16.98 7.47
CA VAL A 646 20.51 18.39 7.05
C VAL A 646 21.87 19.09 6.99
N GLY A 647 22.14 19.79 5.89
CA GLY A 647 23.43 20.41 5.57
C GLY A 647 24.46 19.49 4.88
N SER A 648 24.21 18.19 4.77
CA SER A 648 25.08 17.24 4.07
C SER A 648 24.88 17.29 2.55
N GLU A 649 25.93 16.99 1.79
CA GLU A 649 25.89 16.84 0.32
C GLU A 649 25.78 15.38 -0.10
N PHE A 650 25.05 15.11 -1.18
CA PHE A 650 24.89 13.78 -1.78
C PHE A 650 24.85 13.86 -3.32
N GLU A 651 25.30 12.80 -4.00
CA GLU A 651 25.06 12.61 -5.44
C GLU A 651 23.68 11.95 -5.65
N GLY A 652 22.95 12.35 -6.70
CA GLY A 652 21.68 11.75 -7.08
C GLY A 652 21.34 11.92 -8.56
N THR A 653 20.30 11.24 -9.02
CA THR A 653 19.74 11.40 -10.37
C THR A 653 18.46 12.22 -10.29
N VAL A 654 18.24 13.16 -11.22
CA VAL A 654 16.95 13.83 -11.40
C VAL A 654 15.90 12.80 -11.82
N THR A 655 14.97 12.44 -10.94
CA THR A 655 13.89 11.46 -11.18
C THR A 655 12.56 12.10 -11.58
N GLY A 656 12.45 13.42 -11.57
CA GLY A 656 11.27 14.13 -12.07
C GLY A 656 11.56 15.59 -12.38
N VAL A 657 10.90 16.13 -13.39
CA VAL A 657 11.04 17.53 -13.81
C VAL A 657 9.66 18.14 -13.94
N THR A 658 9.49 19.35 -13.40
CA THR A 658 8.22 20.10 -13.40
C THR A 658 8.47 21.59 -13.61
N SER A 659 7.41 22.35 -13.86
CA SER A 659 7.47 23.82 -13.92
C SER A 659 7.85 24.51 -12.61
N PHE A 660 7.90 23.80 -11.48
CA PHE A 660 8.24 24.34 -10.15
C PHE A 660 9.53 23.76 -9.55
N GLY A 661 10.22 22.85 -10.24
CA GLY A 661 11.48 22.28 -9.73
C GLY A 661 11.80 20.88 -10.26
N LEU A 662 12.83 20.29 -9.65
CA LEU A 662 13.42 18.99 -9.98
C LEU A 662 13.27 18.04 -8.79
N PHE A 663 12.66 16.88 -8.99
CA PHE A 663 12.76 15.78 -8.06
C PHE A 663 14.08 15.05 -8.31
N VAL A 664 14.85 14.81 -7.24
CA VAL A 664 16.16 14.14 -7.28
C VAL A 664 16.12 12.96 -6.34
N GLU A 665 16.55 11.79 -6.80
CA GLU A 665 16.77 10.61 -5.96
C GLU A 665 18.25 10.44 -5.63
N LEU A 666 18.57 10.30 -4.34
CA LEU A 666 19.93 10.10 -3.86
C LEU A 666 20.44 8.69 -4.21
N THR A 667 21.66 8.62 -4.77
CA THR A 667 22.21 7.43 -5.43
C THR A 667 22.26 6.20 -4.52
N GLU A 668 22.83 6.36 -3.31
CA GLU A 668 23.05 5.27 -2.35
C GLU A 668 21.80 4.94 -1.51
N SER A 669 21.08 5.98 -1.07
CA SER A 669 20.04 5.86 -0.04
C SER A 669 18.62 5.76 -0.60
N LYS A 670 18.42 5.98 -1.91
CA LYS A 670 17.13 5.84 -2.62
C LYS A 670 16.01 6.64 -1.95
N VAL A 671 16.39 7.86 -1.59
CA VAL A 671 15.56 8.94 -1.07
C VAL A 671 15.28 9.92 -2.19
N SER A 672 14.01 10.21 -2.47
CA SER A 672 13.63 11.33 -3.33
C SER A 672 13.44 12.62 -2.51
N GLY A 673 13.85 13.76 -3.07
CA GLY A 673 13.61 15.11 -2.54
C GLY A 673 13.47 16.14 -3.67
N LEU A 674 13.04 17.35 -3.33
CA LEU A 674 12.71 18.42 -4.30
C LEU A 674 13.74 19.55 -4.26
N VAL A 675 14.42 19.80 -5.38
CA VAL A 675 15.05 21.09 -5.67
C VAL A 675 13.97 22.01 -6.25
N HIS A 676 13.45 22.94 -5.44
CA HIS A 676 12.50 23.95 -5.92
C HIS A 676 13.17 24.89 -6.94
N ILE A 677 12.41 25.42 -7.91
CA ILE A 677 12.91 26.33 -8.96
C ILE A 677 13.68 27.54 -8.39
N SER A 678 13.31 28.04 -7.21
CA SER A 678 14.01 29.14 -6.52
C SER A 678 15.34 28.75 -5.86
N GLN A 679 15.75 27.47 -5.93
CA GLN A 679 17.05 26.95 -5.50
C GLN A 679 17.97 26.63 -6.71
N LEU A 680 17.51 26.90 -7.93
CA LEU A 680 18.32 26.86 -9.15
C LEU A 680 19.05 28.21 -9.33
N SER A 681 19.98 28.28 -10.31
CA SER A 681 20.61 29.55 -10.69
C SER A 681 19.56 30.59 -11.15
N ASN A 682 19.75 31.86 -10.81
CA ASN A 682 18.78 32.93 -11.08
C ASN A 682 18.55 33.17 -12.59
N ASP A 683 17.46 32.62 -13.12
CA ASP A 683 17.06 32.63 -14.53
C ASP A 683 15.55 32.36 -14.65
N TYR A 684 14.97 32.65 -15.82
CA TYR A 684 13.63 32.22 -16.18
C TYR A 684 13.71 30.81 -16.77
N TYR A 685 13.04 29.83 -16.15
CA TYR A 685 13.04 28.45 -16.65
C TYR A 685 11.73 28.11 -17.36
N HIS A 686 11.86 27.54 -18.55
CA HIS A 686 10.77 27.01 -19.35
C HIS A 686 10.74 25.49 -19.21
N PHE A 687 9.57 24.93 -18.91
CA PHE A 687 9.36 23.49 -18.78
C PHE A 687 8.82 22.92 -20.09
N ASP A 688 9.54 21.95 -20.66
CA ASP A 688 9.15 21.14 -21.80
C ASP A 688 8.64 19.79 -21.27
N PRO A 689 7.31 19.55 -21.26
CA PRO A 689 6.74 18.37 -20.62
C PRO A 689 7.07 17.09 -21.40
N ILE A 690 7.13 17.15 -22.73
CA ILE A 690 7.41 16.02 -23.62
C ILE A 690 8.87 15.57 -23.48
N ARG A 691 9.80 16.52 -23.35
CA ARG A 691 11.23 16.23 -23.12
C ARG A 691 11.58 15.91 -21.67
N HIS A 692 10.65 16.10 -20.75
CA HIS A 692 10.91 16.13 -19.31
C HIS A 692 12.13 17.02 -18.97
N LEU A 693 12.17 18.22 -19.53
CA LEU A 693 13.29 19.15 -19.49
C LEU A 693 12.87 20.50 -18.90
N LEU A 694 13.67 21.04 -17.98
CA LEU A 694 13.58 22.41 -17.48
C LEU A 694 14.79 23.20 -18.00
N LYS A 695 14.55 24.24 -18.80
CA LYS A 695 15.60 25.00 -19.50
C LYS A 695 15.58 26.48 -19.13
N GLY A 696 16.72 26.99 -18.66
CA GLY A 696 16.96 28.40 -18.40
C GLY A 696 17.08 29.22 -19.69
N GLU A 697 16.38 30.36 -19.76
CA GLU A 697 16.31 31.24 -20.92
C GLU A 697 17.62 32.00 -21.16
N ARG A 698 18.18 32.62 -20.11
CA ARG A 698 19.38 33.46 -20.20
C ARG A 698 20.68 32.67 -19.98
N SER A 699 20.66 31.68 -19.09
CA SER A 699 21.83 30.86 -18.77
C SER A 699 22.06 29.73 -19.77
N GLY A 700 21.01 29.31 -20.49
CA GLY A 700 21.02 28.10 -21.31
C GLY A 700 21.11 26.79 -20.52
N ALA A 701 21.10 26.86 -19.18
CA ALA A 701 21.15 25.70 -18.29
C ALA A 701 19.98 24.76 -18.58
N GLN A 702 20.21 23.46 -18.48
CA GLN A 702 19.23 22.41 -18.78
C GLN A 702 19.29 21.37 -17.67
N PHE A 703 18.11 20.98 -17.20
CA PHE A 703 17.93 19.91 -16.22
C PHE A 703 16.87 18.95 -16.74
N ARG A 704 17.30 17.73 -17.05
CA ARG A 704 16.50 16.66 -17.66
C ARG A 704 16.23 15.57 -16.64
N LEU A 705 15.12 14.86 -16.81
CA LEU A 705 14.94 13.54 -16.21
C LEU A 705 16.14 12.65 -16.61
N GLY A 706 16.79 12.01 -15.63
CA GLY A 706 18.02 11.23 -15.82
C GLY A 706 19.35 11.99 -15.60
N ASP A 707 19.36 13.31 -15.42
CA ASP A 707 20.63 14.03 -15.17
C ASP A 707 21.20 13.70 -13.78
N HIS A 708 22.48 13.30 -13.70
CA HIS A 708 23.18 13.16 -12.42
C HIS A 708 23.59 14.54 -11.86
N VAL A 709 23.19 14.82 -10.62
CA VAL A 709 23.36 16.09 -9.92
C VAL A 709 23.82 15.90 -8.49
N ARG A 710 24.62 16.85 -7.99
CA ARG A 710 24.95 16.94 -6.56
C ARG A 710 24.00 17.90 -5.86
N VAL A 711 23.43 17.46 -4.74
CA VAL A 711 22.47 18.22 -3.93
C VAL A 711 22.89 18.32 -2.47
N GLN A 712 22.51 19.40 -1.80
CA GLN A 712 22.62 19.58 -0.35
C GLN A 712 21.23 19.55 0.29
N VAL A 713 21.11 18.85 1.41
CA VAL A 713 19.86 18.76 2.19
C VAL A 713 19.59 20.09 2.90
N LEU A 714 18.53 20.79 2.53
CA LEU A 714 18.09 22.02 3.21
C LEU A 714 17.16 21.72 4.40
N ARG A 715 16.21 20.79 4.22
CA ARG A 715 15.20 20.44 5.22
C ARG A 715 14.70 19.01 4.98
N ALA A 716 14.30 18.32 6.03
CA ALA A 716 13.47 17.12 5.96
C ALA A 716 12.30 17.30 6.94
N SER A 717 11.08 16.98 6.51
CA SER A 717 9.84 17.26 7.24
C SER A 717 8.93 16.02 7.20
N LEU A 718 8.79 15.36 8.35
CA LEU A 718 7.91 14.21 8.54
C LEU A 718 6.42 14.60 8.43
N GLU A 719 6.10 15.86 8.73
CA GLU A 719 4.74 16.43 8.64
C GLU A 719 4.36 16.75 7.19
N ASP A 720 5.28 17.33 6.40
CA ASP A 720 5.01 17.59 4.98
C ASP A 720 5.19 16.35 4.08
N ARG A 721 5.86 15.30 4.57
CA ARG A 721 6.44 14.21 3.76
C ARG A 721 7.38 14.74 2.67
N LYS A 722 8.21 15.74 3.01
CA LYS A 722 9.07 16.44 2.05
C LYS A 722 10.50 16.57 2.55
N ILE A 723 11.41 16.42 1.61
CA ILE A 723 12.84 16.66 1.76
C ILE A 723 13.20 17.70 0.72
N ASP A 724 13.64 18.87 1.18
CA ASP A 724 13.93 20.02 0.34
C ASP A 724 15.44 20.07 0.09
N PHE A 725 15.82 20.24 -1.18
CA PHE A 725 17.21 20.24 -1.65
C PHE A 725 17.59 21.59 -2.30
N ARG A 726 18.89 21.90 -2.30
CA ARG A 726 19.51 22.83 -3.27
C ARG A 726 20.52 22.08 -4.13
N LEU A 727 20.77 22.57 -5.34
CA LEU A 727 21.92 22.12 -6.12
C LEU A 727 23.24 22.62 -5.49
N VAL A 728 24.30 21.84 -5.71
CA VAL A 728 25.69 22.21 -5.42
C VAL A 728 26.39 22.45 -6.75
N ASN A 729 26.78 23.69 -7.02
CA ASN A 729 27.48 24.05 -8.24
C ASN A 729 28.92 23.50 -8.22
N LYS A 730 29.42 22.95 -9.34
CA LYS A 730 30.80 22.42 -9.51
C LYS A 730 31.92 23.49 -9.44
N GLY A 731 31.67 24.61 -8.76
CA GLY A 731 32.64 25.67 -8.44
C GLY A 731 32.51 26.24 -7.02
N GLU A 732 31.51 25.84 -6.23
CA GLU A 732 31.40 26.20 -4.81
C GLU A 732 31.99 25.07 -3.96
N ALA A 733 33.22 25.25 -3.44
CA ALA A 733 33.78 24.33 -2.48
C ALA A 733 33.04 24.45 -1.13
N SER A 734 32.68 23.31 -0.55
CA SER A 734 31.86 23.21 0.67
C SER A 734 32.37 24.11 1.83
N ALA A 735 31.54 25.04 2.27
CA ALA A 735 31.74 25.69 3.56
C ALA A 735 31.49 24.68 4.70
N PRO A 736 32.30 24.64 5.76
CA PRO A 736 32.12 23.68 6.85
C PRO A 736 30.80 23.95 7.62
N PRO A 737 30.17 22.90 8.19
CA PRO A 737 28.84 23.00 8.77
C PRO A 737 28.79 23.94 10.00
N PRO A 738 27.68 24.66 10.20
CA PRO A 738 27.54 25.61 11.29
C PRO A 738 27.55 24.90 12.66
N ARG A 739 28.43 25.34 13.55
CA ARG A 739 28.38 24.96 14.98
C ARG A 739 27.22 25.71 15.67
N PRO A 740 26.59 25.11 16.70
CA PRO A 740 25.37 25.66 17.30
C PRO A 740 25.60 27.03 17.93
N ALA A 741 24.67 27.96 17.67
CA ALA A 741 24.77 29.32 18.15
C ALA A 741 24.55 29.41 19.67
N ARG A 742 25.55 29.94 20.39
CA ARG A 742 25.30 30.82 21.54
C ARG A 742 25.40 32.26 21.04
N ALA A 743 24.43 33.08 21.40
CA ALA A 743 24.31 34.44 20.88
C ALA A 743 25.52 35.31 21.26
N TYR A 744 25.96 36.16 20.33
CA TYR A 744 26.87 37.27 20.58
C TYR A 744 26.46 38.51 19.78
N ASP A 745 26.89 39.66 20.29
CA ASP A 745 26.36 40.99 19.99
C ASP A 745 27.11 41.69 18.84
N TYR A 746 26.39 42.45 18.02
CA TYR A 746 26.91 43.14 16.82
C TYR A 746 27.33 44.58 17.14
N ALA A 747 28.30 44.75 18.04
CA ALA A 747 28.69 46.07 18.55
C ALA A 747 30.20 46.30 18.76
N GLN A 748 31.06 45.99 17.78
CA GLN A 748 32.34 46.70 17.51
C GLN A 748 33.16 46.10 16.36
N ALA A 749 33.72 46.98 15.49
CA ALA A 749 34.89 46.79 14.61
C ALA A 749 34.90 45.59 13.61
N GLY A 750 35.62 45.64 12.48
CA GLY A 750 36.44 46.71 11.91
C GLY A 750 37.50 46.16 10.95
N GLU A 751 37.19 46.18 9.65
CA GLU A 751 38.09 46.16 8.47
C GLU A 751 39.56 45.65 8.62
N ARG A 752 39.93 44.53 7.96
CA ARG A 752 41.01 44.42 6.90
C ARG A 752 41.75 43.06 6.73
N TYR A 753 41.68 42.55 5.48
CA TYR A 753 42.76 42.01 4.61
C TYR A 753 43.35 40.57 4.63
N SER A 754 43.41 40.04 3.39
CA SER A 754 44.41 39.14 2.74
C SER A 754 44.49 37.62 3.05
N LEU A 755 44.73 36.86 1.95
CA LEU A 755 44.95 35.40 1.89
C LEU A 755 46.41 35.05 1.53
N PRO A 756 47.01 33.99 2.10
CA PRO A 756 48.25 33.37 1.60
C PRO A 756 48.03 32.46 0.37
N LYS A 757 49.10 32.08 -0.35
CA LYS A 757 49.09 31.22 -1.54
C LYS A 757 49.46 29.75 -1.24
N LEU A 758 48.95 28.84 -2.08
CA LEU A 758 49.28 27.40 -2.11
C LEU A 758 50.58 27.09 -2.90
N PRO A 759 51.34 26.05 -2.52
CA PRO A 759 52.25 25.29 -3.39
C PRO A 759 51.51 24.16 -4.15
N ARG A 760 52.18 23.48 -5.10
CA ARG A 760 51.58 22.50 -6.03
C ARG A 760 52.05 21.04 -5.81
N VAL A 761 51.33 20.12 -6.46
CA VAL A 761 51.44 18.64 -6.42
C VAL A 761 52.52 18.09 -7.35
N GLN A 762 53.15 16.95 -6.99
CA GLN A 762 53.66 15.79 -7.80
C GLN A 762 54.81 15.07 -7.06
N GLY A 763 55.08 13.76 -7.17
CA GLY A 763 54.35 12.65 -7.82
C GLY A 763 55.20 11.35 -7.97
N HIS A 764 54.55 10.20 -8.17
CA HIS A 764 55.10 8.88 -8.61
C HIS A 764 55.97 8.00 -7.66
N ASN A 765 56.09 6.72 -8.06
CA ASN A 765 56.50 5.47 -7.37
C ASN A 765 57.99 5.10 -7.66
N PRO A 766 58.60 3.96 -7.18
CA PRO A 766 58.26 3.00 -6.10
C PRO A 766 59.48 2.49 -5.23
N ALA A 767 59.21 1.50 -4.34
CA ALA A 767 60.06 0.31 -3.99
C ALA A 767 60.94 0.21 -2.70
N SER A 768 61.02 -1.04 -2.22
CA SER A 768 62.02 -1.76 -1.35
C SER A 768 62.41 -1.29 0.08
N ALA A 769 61.79 -1.95 1.08
CA ALA A 769 62.36 -2.86 2.11
C ALA A 769 63.61 -2.53 2.99
N ARG A 770 63.56 -3.07 4.24
CA ARG A 770 64.65 -3.22 5.27
C ARG A 770 65.13 -1.92 5.96
N ASP A 771 65.68 -1.91 7.19
CA ASP A 771 65.75 -2.88 8.32
C ASP A 771 66.08 -2.14 9.65
N ASN A 772 65.99 -2.84 10.79
CA ASN A 772 66.36 -2.41 12.18
C ASN A 772 65.41 -1.39 12.85
N ALA A 773 64.93 -1.49 14.11
CA ALA A 773 65.26 -2.28 15.32
C ALA A 773 66.37 -1.74 16.25
N ARG A 774 66.21 -2.01 17.56
CA ARG A 774 67.04 -1.64 18.75
C ARG A 774 66.82 -0.22 19.31
N ASP A 775 66.82 0.02 20.62
CA ASP A 775 66.80 -0.84 21.84
C ASP A 775 66.06 -0.09 22.98
N ALA A 776 65.24 -0.73 23.82
CA ALA A 776 65.52 -1.30 25.17
C ALA A 776 65.97 -0.26 26.25
N ALA A 777 65.58 -0.29 27.54
CA ALA A 777 64.80 -1.24 28.36
C ALA A 777 64.12 -0.55 29.60
N PRO A 778 63.26 -1.25 30.41
CA PRO A 778 62.49 -0.70 31.56
C PRO A 778 63.14 -1.11 32.94
N PRO A 779 62.47 -1.33 34.13
CA PRO A 779 61.07 -1.13 34.59
C PRO A 779 60.77 -0.71 36.08
N SER A 780 59.52 -0.27 36.34
CA SER A 780 58.63 -0.62 37.49
C SER A 780 58.71 0.00 38.94
N ARG A 781 57.54 -0.11 39.64
CA ARG A 781 57.24 -0.18 41.11
C ARG A 781 56.72 1.05 41.92
N LYS A 782 55.38 1.10 42.03
CA LYS A 782 54.50 1.18 43.25
C LYS A 782 54.89 1.98 44.54
N ALA A 783 53.99 2.92 44.90
CA ALA A 783 53.23 3.08 46.18
C ALA A 783 53.82 3.74 47.47
N GLY A 784 52.98 4.55 48.16
CA GLY A 784 52.97 4.69 49.65
C GLY A 784 52.74 6.09 50.28
N GLY A 785 51.74 6.23 51.19
CA GLY A 785 51.54 7.37 52.14
C GLY A 785 50.31 8.28 51.86
N ALA A 786 49.37 8.65 52.76
CA ALA A 786 49.35 9.04 54.20
C ALA A 786 49.62 10.56 54.43
N LYS A 787 49.01 11.32 55.37
CA LYS A 787 47.98 11.22 56.45
C LYS A 787 47.64 12.68 56.91
N ALA A 788 46.60 13.10 57.67
CA ALA A 788 45.25 12.65 58.07
C ALA A 788 44.56 13.74 58.97
N LYS A 789 43.24 13.62 59.29
CA LYS A 789 42.42 14.39 60.31
C LYS A 789 42.04 15.86 59.95
N THR A 790 40.96 16.51 60.43
CA THR A 790 39.74 16.27 61.30
C THR A 790 38.81 17.52 61.12
N THR A 791 37.49 17.67 61.41
CA THR A 791 36.27 16.92 61.89
C THR A 791 35.03 17.83 61.59
N GLY A 792 33.74 17.52 61.79
CA GLY A 792 33.00 16.34 62.28
C GLY A 792 31.75 16.74 63.13
N GLY A 793 30.53 16.34 62.75
CA GLY A 793 29.24 16.63 63.43
C GLY A 793 28.03 15.95 62.74
N ALA A 794 26.89 15.67 63.41
CA ALA A 794 25.92 14.68 62.91
C ALA A 794 24.41 14.80 63.30
N ARG A 795 23.57 14.34 62.35
CA ARG A 795 22.23 13.66 62.44
C ARG A 795 20.91 14.42 62.78
N PRO A 796 19.73 13.84 62.40
CA PRO A 796 18.39 14.48 62.42
C PRO A 796 17.42 13.91 63.49
N PRO A 797 16.09 14.20 63.45
CA PRO A 797 15.13 13.21 62.88
C PRO A 797 13.85 13.81 62.20
N GLN A 798 12.86 12.95 61.90
CA GLN A 798 11.57 13.21 61.23
C GLN A 798 10.39 13.45 62.21
N GLY A 799 9.22 13.93 61.73
CA GLY A 799 7.95 13.96 62.49
C GLY A 799 6.71 14.38 61.66
N LYS A 800 5.47 14.02 62.08
CA LYS A 800 4.18 14.32 61.40
C LYS A 800 3.05 14.68 62.40
N GLY A 801 2.02 15.39 61.93
CA GLY A 801 0.71 15.63 62.59
C GLY A 801 0.50 17.08 63.07
N GLY A 802 -0.70 17.68 63.12
CA GLY A 802 -2.06 17.24 62.74
C GLY A 802 -3.06 18.44 62.71
N ALA A 803 -4.33 18.21 62.33
CA ALA A 803 -5.41 19.23 62.23
C ALA A 803 -6.27 19.32 63.54
N PRO A 804 -7.43 20.04 63.67
CA PRO A 804 -8.19 20.91 62.74
C PRO A 804 -8.78 22.24 63.34
N GLY A 805 -9.62 23.00 62.60
CA GLY A 805 -10.43 24.11 63.15
C GLY A 805 -11.36 24.84 62.15
N LYS A 806 -12.51 25.39 62.58
CA LYS A 806 -13.57 26.02 61.72
C LYS A 806 -13.89 27.48 62.11
N GLY A 807 -14.34 28.29 61.13
CA GLY A 807 -15.22 29.48 61.32
C GLY A 807 -14.69 30.80 60.69
N GLY A 808 -15.51 31.66 60.06
CA GLY A 808 -16.95 31.60 59.80
C GLY A 808 -17.52 32.77 58.95
N ARG A 809 -18.87 32.86 58.94
CA ARG A 809 -19.83 33.87 58.39
C ARG A 809 -19.40 35.35 58.29
N ALA A 810 -20.09 36.28 57.59
CA ALA A 810 -21.06 36.30 56.45
C ALA A 810 -21.58 37.76 56.20
N SER A 811 -22.41 37.95 55.16
CA SER A 811 -23.33 39.10 54.89
C SER A 811 -22.74 40.39 54.25
N GLY A 812 -23.56 41.08 53.43
CA GLY A 812 -23.18 42.30 52.67
C GLY A 812 -23.94 42.46 51.33
N LYS A 813 -25.16 43.00 51.36
CA LYS A 813 -26.08 43.28 50.21
C LYS A 813 -26.63 44.73 50.41
N PRO A 814 -27.43 45.38 49.51
CA PRO A 814 -27.93 44.98 48.17
C PRO A 814 -28.07 46.10 47.07
N ARG A 815 -28.44 45.70 45.84
CA ARG A 815 -29.35 46.42 44.86
C ARG A 815 -28.85 47.75 44.21
N PRO A 816 -29.56 48.31 43.19
CA PRO A 816 -30.27 47.65 42.07
C PRO A 816 -30.05 48.33 40.68
N GLY A 817 -30.36 47.63 39.59
CA GLY A 817 -30.58 48.24 38.26
C GLY A 817 -31.39 47.31 37.34
N LYS A 818 -32.44 47.81 36.68
CA LYS A 818 -33.27 47.04 35.73
C LYS A 818 -33.18 47.64 34.34
N GLY A 819 -33.01 46.80 33.32
CA GLY A 819 -33.26 47.14 31.92
C GLY A 819 -33.81 45.92 31.18
N LYS A 820 -35.03 46.01 30.64
CA LYS A 820 -35.61 45.00 29.73
C LYS A 820 -35.56 45.55 28.31
N GLY A 821 -35.17 44.71 27.34
CA GLY A 821 -35.35 44.98 25.92
C GLY A 821 -35.51 43.67 25.17
N LYS A 822 -36.64 43.47 24.49
CA LYS A 822 -36.82 42.35 23.54
C LYS A 822 -36.46 42.84 22.14
N ARG A 823 -35.75 42.01 21.37
CA ARG A 823 -36.23 41.55 20.07
C ARG A 823 -35.63 40.18 19.75
#